data_AF-A0A4Q9N489-F1
#
_entry.id   AF-A0A4Q9N489-F1
#
_cell.length_a   1.000
_cell.length_b   1.000
_cell.length_c   1.000
_cell.angle_alpha   90.00
_cell.angle_beta   90.00
_cell.angle_gamma   90.00
#
_symmetry.space_group_name_H-M   'P 1'
#
loop_
_entity.id
_entity.type
_entity.pdbx_description
1 polymer ?
#
loop_
_entity_poly.entity_id
_entity_poly.type
_entity_poly.pdbx_seq_one_letter_code
_entity_poly.pdbx_strand_id
1 'polypeptide(L)'
;MSPVLPWEVIEGVVDQACHDFDLLCSFSLACHQLRPRSLLLLINSVHLKSKEQALAFYEFLRTQTGSRLRGHVHSLTISPVDVPHFPPIQSLPNLSTLAFIPRGRQEYPSGRPTSCLHTSHLRCYHRYGENIRSLELGNLSLSTCTDLCRLILAFPNTTNIECRGISVEPPAKAVPDMVLMRNKLSQQLQPDTINIHEEVDEAVASLLLHCSRGTVQTLMWTGQLDVVPPAFLTPSEWQRLHTLTIGSELGEEPGGIERMTAFFAKFHPPSLEDVSVHFLVTHREILDQRFDSDKSKESKWIDICSKLEAVLSTFRRQRLSFMVSARERLWTRELGRRFPALRDRKRLAVTCKSTAVGHESVAYTVVVSPDSRWIASGSEDNTIIVWDSDGKLCDEWIAHQGDVNSLAFSPDSRLLASAGHDEKVVIWDLNQDARRVATLRGHTDVVWSCAWSPDGTTIASGGGDKSIRLWDTKTFEQLHLFDGAHQSNVSFVRFSPDGRWLASGSWDYYCCMWDVASGTLHRVLRGHTSALSAAAFDPGSTHLATASYDFTVRIWDVKAGEPIFVLWRHTNWVRDVGFSPDGSLLLSASDDRVKIWDASTGVTIMSLEEHSGYVMAACFSPCGRYVASASADKTVRLWRTSDGSCVATFTEHGEEVYDVAFSPDGHTLLSGGGDGNVFLRRLADVVRNGH
;
A
#
# COMPACT_ATOMS: atom_id res chain seq x y z
N MET A 1 -22.59 -15.51 37.78
CA MET A 1 -23.80 -15.53 36.92
C MET A 1 -23.88 -14.20 36.20
N SER A 2 -23.83 -14.18 34.87
CA SER A 2 -23.96 -12.93 34.11
C SER A 2 -25.35 -12.34 34.36
N PRO A 3 -25.49 -11.04 34.65
CA PRO A 3 -26.81 -10.44 34.76
C PRO A 3 -27.43 -10.45 33.36
N VAL A 4 -28.42 -11.31 33.17
CA VAL A 4 -29.32 -11.22 32.02
C VAL A 4 -30.21 -10.02 32.31
N LEU A 5 -29.97 -8.91 31.61
CA LEU A 5 -30.92 -7.79 31.59
C LEU A 5 -32.16 -8.29 30.84
N PRO A 6 -33.35 -8.31 31.47
CA PRO A 6 -34.59 -8.71 30.80
C PRO A 6 -34.87 -7.79 29.60
N TRP A 7 -35.37 -8.35 28.50
CA TRP A 7 -35.66 -7.62 27.25
C TRP A 7 -36.61 -6.44 27.47
N GLU A 8 -37.50 -6.53 28.46
CA GLU A 8 -38.43 -5.47 28.82
C GLU A 8 -37.72 -4.20 29.35
N VAL A 9 -36.49 -4.34 29.86
CA VAL A 9 -35.63 -3.22 30.31
C VAL A 9 -35.00 -2.51 29.11
N ILE A 10 -34.76 -3.21 28.00
CA ILE A 10 -34.19 -2.65 26.76
C ILE A 10 -35.29 -1.95 25.96
N GLU A 11 -36.48 -2.55 25.85
CA GLU A 11 -37.65 -1.89 25.24
C GLU A 11 -38.02 -0.59 25.96
N GLY A 12 -37.94 -0.54 27.30
CA GLY A 12 -38.18 0.70 28.05
C GLY A 12 -37.15 1.80 27.81
N VAL A 13 -35.93 1.47 27.36
CA VAL A 13 -34.90 2.45 26.94
C VAL A 13 -35.24 3.03 25.56
N VAL A 14 -35.80 2.20 24.68
CA VAL A 14 -36.16 2.55 23.30
C VAL A 14 -37.46 3.37 23.25
N ASP A 15 -38.45 3.05 24.08
CA ASP A 15 -39.77 3.70 24.06
C ASP A 15 -39.81 5.09 24.73
N GLN A 16 -38.84 5.43 25.59
CA GLN A 16 -38.78 6.74 26.25
C GLN A 16 -37.87 7.76 25.53
N ALA A 17 -37.10 7.33 24.52
CA ALA A 17 -36.27 8.21 23.70
C ALA A 17 -37.09 8.76 22.51
N CYS A 18 -38.06 9.62 22.81
CA CYS A 18 -39.00 10.11 21.80
C CYS A 18 -38.35 11.10 20.80
N HIS A 19 -38.54 10.81 19.49
CA HIS A 19 -38.57 11.69 18.30
C HIS A 19 -37.38 11.78 17.34
N ASP A 20 -36.42 10.84 17.31
CA ASP A 20 -35.43 10.82 16.21
C ASP A 20 -35.37 9.47 15.48
N PHE A 21 -35.99 9.43 14.30
CA PHE A 21 -36.20 8.23 13.48
C PHE A 21 -34.87 7.71 12.87
N ASP A 22 -33.88 8.59 12.67
CA ASP A 22 -32.57 8.24 12.09
C ASP A 22 -31.62 7.59 13.12
N LEU A 23 -31.76 7.95 14.40
CA LEU A 23 -31.04 7.28 15.49
C LEU A 23 -31.56 5.85 15.69
N LEU A 24 -32.86 5.64 15.45
CA LEU A 24 -33.53 4.34 15.57
C LEU A 24 -33.10 3.38 14.45
N CYS A 25 -32.93 3.83 13.21
CA CYS A 25 -32.47 2.96 12.11
C CYS A 25 -31.03 2.46 12.28
N SER A 26 -30.13 3.28 12.87
CA SER A 26 -28.76 2.87 13.16
C SER A 26 -28.63 2.00 14.42
N PHE A 27 -29.49 2.22 15.43
CA PHE A 27 -29.48 1.48 16.68
C PHE A 27 -30.27 0.15 16.63
N SER A 28 -31.38 0.10 15.89
CA SER A 28 -32.28 -1.06 15.75
C SER A 28 -31.71 -2.17 14.87
N LEU A 29 -31.08 -1.84 13.73
CA LEU A 29 -30.54 -2.84 12.80
C LEU A 29 -29.29 -3.57 13.34
N ALA A 30 -28.50 -2.92 14.20
CA ALA A 30 -27.34 -3.56 14.83
C ALA A 30 -27.72 -4.52 15.98
N CYS A 31 -28.82 -4.26 16.68
CA CYS A 31 -29.17 -5.01 17.90
C CYS A 31 -29.88 -6.34 17.67
N HIS A 32 -30.42 -6.60 16.47
CA HIS A 32 -31.03 -7.91 16.16
C HIS A 32 -30.03 -9.09 16.20
N GLN A 33 -28.72 -8.83 16.21
CA GLN A 33 -27.67 -9.87 16.19
C GLN A 33 -26.69 -9.83 17.38
N LEU A 34 -26.81 -8.87 18.31
CA LEU A 34 -25.80 -8.65 19.33
C LEU A 34 -26.03 -9.49 20.59
N ARG A 35 -25.04 -10.33 20.93
CA ARG A 35 -25.02 -11.13 22.15
C ARG A 35 -24.96 -10.21 23.40
N PRO A 36 -25.47 -10.63 24.57
CA PRO A 36 -25.47 -9.82 25.81
C PRO A 36 -24.12 -9.19 26.20
N ARG A 37 -23.00 -9.84 25.85
CA ARG A 37 -21.64 -9.30 26.05
C ARG A 37 -21.35 -8.05 25.23
N SER A 38 -21.87 -7.94 24.01
CA SER A 38 -21.66 -6.77 23.15
C SER A 38 -22.46 -5.57 23.63
N LEU A 39 -23.66 -5.80 24.19
CA LEU A 39 -24.49 -4.78 24.81
C LEU A 39 -23.85 -4.23 26.10
N LEU A 40 -23.22 -5.10 26.90
CA LEU A 40 -22.40 -4.72 28.06
C LEU A 40 -21.17 -3.89 27.68
N LEU A 41 -20.51 -4.19 26.56
CA LEU A 41 -19.39 -3.41 26.04
C LEU A 41 -19.82 -2.01 25.56
N LEU A 42 -20.98 -1.91 24.92
CA LEU A 42 -21.56 -0.64 24.49
C LEU A 42 -22.00 0.24 25.67
N ILE A 43 -22.54 -0.35 26.73
CA ILE A 43 -22.92 0.39 27.96
C ILE A 43 -21.67 0.82 28.76
N ASN A 44 -20.55 0.09 28.63
CA ASN A 44 -19.31 0.41 29.31
C ASN A 44 -18.73 1.78 28.89
N SER A 45 -18.95 2.19 27.63
CA SER A 45 -18.43 3.44 27.05
C SER A 45 -19.54 4.21 26.34
N VAL A 46 -19.94 5.35 26.88
CA VAL A 46 -21.04 6.18 26.34
C VAL A 46 -20.47 7.38 25.59
N HIS A 47 -20.91 7.61 24.35
CA HIS A 47 -20.47 8.74 23.53
C HIS A 47 -21.61 9.74 23.30
N LEU A 48 -21.45 10.98 23.75
CA LEU A 48 -22.44 12.06 23.63
C LEU A 48 -21.91 13.17 22.72
N LYS A 49 -22.54 13.33 21.56
CA LYS A 49 -22.14 14.26 20.49
C LYS A 49 -23.04 15.50 20.36
N SER A 50 -24.11 15.58 21.14
CA SER A 50 -25.01 16.73 21.17
C SER A 50 -25.61 16.98 22.54
N LYS A 51 -26.12 18.18 22.76
CA LYS A 51 -26.80 18.58 24.00
C LYS A 51 -28.08 17.76 24.23
N GLU A 52 -28.81 17.44 23.16
CA GLU A 52 -30.03 16.64 23.19
C GLU A 52 -29.72 15.21 23.63
N GLN A 53 -28.67 14.60 23.07
CA GLN A 53 -28.20 13.27 23.48
C GLN A 53 -27.80 13.25 24.95
N ALA A 54 -27.12 14.30 25.42
CA ALA A 54 -26.77 14.44 26.82
C ALA A 54 -28.02 14.54 27.70
N LEU A 55 -28.95 15.46 27.42
CA LEU A 55 -30.17 15.61 28.20
C LEU A 55 -31.00 14.31 28.25
N ALA A 56 -31.19 13.66 27.10
CA ALA A 56 -31.88 12.37 27.01
C ALA A 56 -31.18 11.29 27.85
N PHE A 57 -29.84 11.23 27.81
CA PHE A 57 -29.08 10.30 28.64
C PHE A 57 -29.26 10.59 30.14
N TYR A 58 -29.29 11.85 30.57
CA TYR A 58 -29.52 12.18 31.98
C TYR A 58 -30.93 11.85 32.45
N GLU A 59 -31.95 12.14 31.62
CA GLU A 59 -33.33 11.74 31.90
C GLU A 59 -33.43 10.22 32.00
N PHE A 60 -32.80 9.50 31.08
CA PHE A 60 -32.70 8.04 31.11
C PHE A 60 -32.08 7.54 32.42
N LEU A 61 -30.95 8.11 32.87
CA LEU A 61 -30.33 7.71 34.13
C LEU A 61 -31.30 7.86 35.31
N ARG A 62 -32.23 8.82 35.29
CA ARG A 62 -33.21 9.07 36.37
C ARG A 62 -34.39 8.09 36.39
N THR A 63 -34.57 7.27 35.36
CA THR A 63 -35.59 6.21 35.31
C THR A 63 -35.20 5.00 36.18
N GLN A 64 -36.17 4.15 36.56
CA GLN A 64 -35.88 2.90 37.28
C GLN A 64 -34.95 1.98 36.48
N THR A 65 -35.14 1.96 35.16
CA THR A 65 -34.36 1.23 34.16
C THR A 65 -32.90 1.69 34.15
N GLY A 66 -32.67 3.00 34.05
CA GLY A 66 -31.34 3.61 34.07
C GLY A 66 -30.61 3.45 35.41
N SER A 67 -31.33 3.38 36.53
CA SER A 67 -30.73 3.19 37.86
C SER A 67 -29.90 1.90 37.98
N ARG A 68 -30.30 0.83 37.28
CA ARG A 68 -29.59 -0.46 37.25
C ARG A 68 -28.34 -0.43 36.35
N LEU A 69 -28.31 0.50 35.39
CA LEU A 69 -27.26 0.61 34.38
C LEU A 69 -26.17 1.62 34.75
N ARG A 70 -26.45 2.58 35.65
CA ARG A 70 -25.47 3.56 36.19
C ARG A 70 -24.15 2.92 36.64
N GLY A 71 -24.19 1.75 37.27
CA GLY A 71 -22.99 1.06 37.75
C GLY A 71 -22.16 0.35 36.67
N HIS A 72 -22.65 0.27 35.43
CA HIS A 72 -21.95 -0.42 34.34
C HIS A 72 -21.20 0.55 33.41
N VAL A 73 -21.47 1.85 33.50
CA VAL A 73 -20.79 2.88 32.72
C VAL A 73 -19.45 3.23 33.40
N HIS A 74 -18.34 2.94 32.72
CA HIS A 74 -17.00 3.24 33.22
C HIS A 74 -16.29 4.33 32.40
N SER A 75 -16.74 4.58 31.17
CA SER A 75 -16.22 5.63 30.27
C SER A 75 -17.33 6.51 29.71
N LEU A 76 -17.07 7.82 29.65
CA LEU A 76 -17.98 8.82 29.11
C LEU A 76 -17.21 9.77 28.18
N THR A 77 -17.62 9.86 26.91
CA THR A 77 -17.12 10.85 25.95
C THR A 77 -18.13 11.97 25.77
N ILE A 78 -17.68 13.22 25.94
CA ILE A 78 -18.47 14.43 25.78
C ILE A 78 -17.75 15.44 24.89
N SER A 79 -18.52 16.23 24.14
CA SER A 79 -17.99 17.42 23.47
C SER A 79 -18.13 18.63 24.40
N PRO A 80 -17.04 19.30 24.82
CA PRO A 80 -17.14 20.46 25.71
C PRO A 80 -17.77 21.69 25.02
N VAL A 81 -17.76 21.73 23.68
CA VAL A 81 -18.40 22.79 22.87
C VAL A 81 -19.91 22.55 22.79
N ASP A 82 -20.31 21.32 22.45
CA ASP A 82 -21.72 21.00 22.22
C ASP A 82 -22.46 20.72 23.54
N VAL A 83 -21.73 20.35 24.59
CA VAL A 83 -22.29 19.93 25.88
C VAL A 83 -21.63 20.69 27.06
N PRO A 84 -21.78 22.03 27.15
CA PRO A 84 -21.11 22.81 28.18
C PRO A 84 -21.71 22.60 29.60
N HIS A 85 -23.00 22.25 29.74
CA HIS A 85 -23.72 22.31 31.03
C HIS A 85 -24.05 20.96 31.68
N PHE A 86 -23.32 19.89 31.37
CA PHE A 86 -23.79 18.54 31.68
C PHE A 86 -22.85 17.77 32.63
N PRO A 87 -23.15 17.66 33.94
CA PRO A 87 -22.36 16.84 34.84
C PRO A 87 -23.16 15.62 35.33
N PRO A 88 -23.29 14.55 34.52
CA PRO A 88 -23.83 13.27 34.97
C PRO A 88 -22.81 12.51 35.84
N ILE A 89 -21.61 13.06 36.04
CA ILE A 89 -20.54 12.45 36.85
C ILE A 89 -21.05 12.09 38.25
N GLN A 90 -21.91 12.93 38.84
CA GLN A 90 -22.53 12.63 40.14
C GLN A 90 -23.44 11.39 40.11
N SER A 91 -24.09 11.11 38.98
CA SER A 91 -25.04 10.01 38.82
C SER A 91 -24.41 8.68 38.40
N LEU A 92 -23.12 8.68 38.04
CA LEU A 92 -22.38 7.52 37.53
C LEU A 92 -21.30 7.09 38.53
N PRO A 93 -21.59 6.13 39.43
CA PRO A 93 -20.72 5.82 40.57
C PRO A 93 -19.38 5.17 40.17
N ASN A 94 -19.33 4.45 39.04
CA ASN A 94 -18.16 3.70 38.58
C ASN A 94 -17.43 4.38 37.39
N LEU A 95 -17.79 5.62 37.09
CA LEU A 95 -17.14 6.38 36.03
C LEU A 95 -15.68 6.63 36.41
N SER A 96 -14.76 6.11 35.59
CA SER A 96 -13.31 6.21 35.81
C SER A 96 -12.59 6.86 34.64
N THR A 97 -13.20 6.90 33.45
CA THR A 97 -12.65 7.51 32.25
C THR A 97 -13.56 8.62 31.74
N LEU A 98 -12.99 9.79 31.47
CA LEU A 98 -13.71 10.92 30.89
C LEU A 98 -12.95 11.42 29.66
N ALA A 99 -13.63 11.46 28.51
CA ALA A 99 -13.06 11.90 27.24
C ALA A 99 -13.73 13.18 26.75
N PHE A 100 -12.94 14.19 26.43
CA PHE A 100 -13.37 15.43 25.80
C PHE A 100 -12.99 15.40 24.32
N ILE A 101 -13.90 14.97 23.45
CA ILE A 101 -13.65 14.81 22.02
C ILE A 101 -14.82 15.46 21.23
N PRO A 102 -14.63 16.65 20.63
CA PRO A 102 -15.61 17.28 19.76
C PRO A 102 -15.68 16.58 18.40
N ARG A 103 -16.66 17.00 17.57
CA ARG A 103 -16.89 16.43 16.22
C ARG A 103 -15.68 16.55 15.30
N GLY A 104 -15.63 15.69 14.27
CA GLY A 104 -14.49 15.55 13.38
C GLY A 104 -14.19 16.80 12.54
N ARG A 105 -12.94 16.92 12.08
CA ARG A 105 -12.42 18.09 11.34
C ARG A 105 -13.21 18.41 10.06
N GLN A 106 -13.78 17.41 9.40
CA GLN A 106 -14.61 17.56 8.19
C GLN A 106 -15.93 18.30 8.45
N GLU A 107 -16.41 18.35 9.70
CA GLU A 107 -17.69 18.95 10.05
C GLU A 107 -17.56 20.41 10.53
N TYR A 108 -16.34 20.95 10.67
CA TYR A 108 -16.06 22.35 11.01
C TYR A 108 -15.32 23.08 9.86
N PRO A 109 -16.03 23.49 8.80
CA PRO A 109 -15.41 24.05 7.59
C PRO A 109 -14.67 25.39 7.80
N SER A 110 -14.92 26.11 8.90
CA SER A 110 -14.31 27.42 9.22
C SER A 110 -13.29 27.38 10.37
N GLY A 111 -12.81 26.20 10.79
CA GLY A 111 -11.88 26.02 11.90
C GLY A 111 -12.55 25.59 13.22
N ARG A 112 -11.77 25.00 14.13
CA ARG A 112 -12.25 24.46 15.42
C ARG A 112 -12.69 25.62 16.34
N PRO A 113 -13.90 25.63 16.91
CA PRO A 113 -14.32 26.66 17.84
C PRO A 113 -13.49 26.63 19.14
N THR A 114 -13.02 27.80 19.57
CA THR A 114 -12.27 27.95 20.83
C THR A 114 -13.20 27.67 22.02
N SER A 115 -12.85 26.66 22.81
CA SER A 115 -13.62 26.22 23.98
C SER A 115 -13.32 27.12 25.18
N CYS A 116 -14.30 27.89 25.63
CA CYS A 116 -14.24 28.66 26.87
C CYS A 116 -14.94 27.90 28.00
N LEU A 117 -14.17 27.15 28.81
CA LEU A 117 -14.69 26.44 29.97
C LEU A 117 -15.02 27.44 31.11
N HIS A 118 -16.30 27.57 31.44
CA HIS A 118 -16.74 28.49 32.49
C HIS A 118 -16.33 27.96 33.89
N THR A 119 -16.02 28.87 34.83
CA THR A 119 -15.57 28.52 36.19
C THR A 119 -16.56 27.66 36.98
N SER A 120 -17.85 27.76 36.69
CA SER A 120 -18.89 26.90 37.28
C SER A 120 -18.77 25.43 36.87
N HIS A 121 -18.33 25.15 35.63
CA HIS A 121 -18.12 23.78 35.13
C HIS A 121 -16.90 23.14 35.78
N LEU A 122 -15.81 23.89 35.87
CA LEU A 122 -14.58 23.46 36.54
C LEU A 122 -14.83 23.14 38.02
N ARG A 123 -15.64 23.92 38.73
CA ARG A 123 -16.06 23.60 40.11
C ARG A 123 -16.88 22.31 40.19
N CYS A 124 -17.70 22.04 39.19
CA CYS A 124 -18.51 20.84 39.14
C CYS A 124 -17.64 19.60 38.89
N TYR A 125 -16.73 19.68 37.93
CA TYR A 125 -15.72 18.64 37.67
C TYR A 125 -14.85 18.39 38.89
N HIS A 126 -14.38 19.45 39.56
CA HIS A 126 -13.61 19.31 40.80
C HIS A 126 -14.40 18.61 41.91
N ARG A 127 -15.69 18.91 42.05
CA ARG A 127 -16.53 18.34 43.11
C ARG A 127 -16.89 16.87 42.88
N TYR A 128 -17.06 16.44 41.62
CA TYR A 128 -17.59 15.11 41.30
C TYR A 128 -16.59 14.22 40.57
N GLY A 129 -15.47 14.76 40.11
CA GLY A 129 -14.45 14.08 39.33
C GLY A 129 -13.41 13.31 40.14
N GLU A 130 -13.61 13.13 41.45
CA GLU A 130 -12.65 12.42 42.33
C GLU A 130 -12.42 10.96 41.92
N ASN A 131 -13.40 10.32 41.26
CA ASN A 131 -13.28 8.94 40.78
C ASN A 131 -12.64 8.82 39.39
N ILE A 132 -12.43 9.94 38.69
CA ILE A 132 -11.83 9.93 37.35
C ILE A 132 -10.34 9.65 37.48
N ARG A 133 -9.92 8.55 36.86
CA ARG A 133 -8.53 8.08 36.81
C ARG A 133 -7.91 8.30 35.42
N SER A 134 -8.71 8.27 34.37
CA SER A 134 -8.27 8.49 32.98
C SER A 134 -8.96 9.70 32.37
N LEU A 135 -8.19 10.65 31.85
CA LEU A 135 -8.67 11.85 31.18
C LEU A 135 -8.14 11.87 29.74
N GLU A 136 -9.05 11.81 28.77
CA GLU A 136 -8.72 11.86 27.34
C GLU A 136 -9.12 13.23 26.76
N LEU A 137 -8.19 13.94 26.15
CA LEU A 137 -8.37 15.29 25.60
C LEU A 137 -8.07 15.24 24.11
N GLY A 138 -9.11 15.26 23.27
CA GLY A 138 -9.00 15.14 21.82
C GLY A 138 -9.53 16.36 21.07
N ASN A 139 -8.83 16.84 20.04
CA ASN A 139 -9.30 17.86 19.09
C ASN A 139 -9.80 19.18 19.74
N LEU A 140 -9.22 19.60 20.85
CA LEU A 140 -9.62 20.80 21.59
C LEU A 140 -8.86 22.03 21.12
N SER A 141 -9.58 23.13 20.89
CA SER A 141 -8.99 24.46 20.74
C SER A 141 -9.25 25.27 22.01
N LEU A 142 -8.21 25.74 22.69
CA LEU A 142 -8.30 26.47 23.96
C LEU A 142 -7.73 27.88 23.82
N SER A 143 -8.30 28.82 24.57
CA SER A 143 -7.89 30.22 24.50
C SER A 143 -6.49 30.46 25.12
N THR A 144 -6.15 29.72 26.17
CA THR A 144 -4.86 29.82 26.86
C THR A 144 -4.42 28.47 27.45
N CYS A 145 -3.11 28.30 27.66
CA CYS A 145 -2.57 27.16 28.43
C CYS A 145 -3.12 27.13 29.87
N THR A 146 -3.50 28.28 30.42
CA THR A 146 -4.12 28.38 31.75
C THR A 146 -5.44 27.64 31.82
N ASP A 147 -6.24 27.66 30.74
CA ASP A 147 -7.54 26.98 30.72
C ASP A 147 -7.36 25.46 30.67
N LEU A 148 -6.35 24.98 29.95
CA LEU A 148 -5.94 23.57 30.02
C LEU A 148 -5.52 23.18 31.45
N CYS A 149 -4.69 24.00 32.10
CA CYS A 149 -4.26 23.75 33.47
C CYS A 149 -5.45 23.65 34.42
N ARG A 150 -6.42 24.58 34.30
CA ARG A 150 -7.63 24.59 35.12
C ARG A 150 -8.49 23.35 34.89
N LEU A 151 -8.62 22.90 33.64
CA LEU A 151 -9.36 21.68 33.30
C LEU A 151 -8.72 20.46 33.94
N ILE A 152 -7.39 20.30 33.81
CA ILE A 152 -6.66 19.16 34.38
C ILE A 152 -6.72 19.18 35.91
N LEU A 153 -6.54 20.35 36.54
CA LEU A 153 -6.64 20.51 37.99
C LEU A 153 -8.06 20.26 38.54
N ALA A 154 -9.08 20.26 37.68
CA ALA A 154 -10.43 19.86 38.07
C ALA A 154 -10.55 18.34 38.34
N PHE A 155 -9.54 17.54 38.00
CA PHE A 155 -9.54 16.09 38.21
C PHE A 155 -8.30 15.67 39.02
N PRO A 156 -8.32 15.86 40.36
CA PRO A 156 -7.11 15.72 41.20
C PRO A 156 -6.56 14.31 41.29
N ASN A 157 -7.38 13.30 41.03
CA ASN A 157 -7.05 11.87 41.18
C ASN A 157 -6.69 11.18 39.86
N THR A 158 -6.48 11.96 38.79
CA THR A 158 -6.16 11.46 37.46
C THR A 158 -4.76 10.85 37.44
N THR A 159 -4.69 9.58 37.07
CA THR A 159 -3.44 8.81 36.93
C THR A 159 -3.03 8.64 35.47
N ASN A 160 -3.98 8.72 34.52
CA ASN A 160 -3.73 8.63 33.09
C ASN A 160 -4.24 9.86 32.35
N ILE A 161 -3.39 10.49 31.55
CA ILE A 161 -3.74 11.66 30.73
C ILE A 161 -3.40 11.38 29.28
N GLU A 162 -4.39 11.44 28.41
CA GLU A 162 -4.23 11.30 26.97
C GLU A 162 -4.56 12.61 26.27
N CYS A 163 -3.70 13.04 25.34
CA CYS A 163 -3.81 14.30 24.63
C CYS A 163 -3.63 14.08 23.13
N ARG A 164 -4.56 14.57 22.30
CA ARG A 164 -4.50 14.51 20.83
C ARG A 164 -5.10 15.77 20.23
N GLY A 165 -4.46 16.41 19.26
CA GLY A 165 -5.08 17.52 18.55
C GLY A 165 -5.42 18.73 19.43
N ILE A 166 -4.55 19.09 20.38
CA ILE A 166 -4.79 20.22 21.29
C ILE A 166 -4.07 21.45 20.77
N SER A 167 -4.83 22.47 20.39
CA SER A 167 -4.30 23.78 19.96
C SER A 167 -4.60 24.86 21.00
N VAL A 168 -3.66 25.76 21.21
CA VAL A 168 -3.73 26.90 22.11
C VAL A 168 -3.33 28.17 21.36
N GLU A 169 -4.14 29.22 21.44
CA GLU A 169 -3.76 30.50 20.84
C GLU A 169 -2.52 31.11 21.52
N PRO A 170 -1.55 31.64 20.76
CA PRO A 170 -0.35 32.24 21.33
C PRO A 170 -0.73 33.47 22.18
N PRO A 171 -0.19 33.62 23.40
CA PRO A 171 -0.61 34.70 24.29
C PRO A 171 -0.15 36.06 23.76
N ALA A 172 -1.07 37.03 23.66
CA ALA A 172 -0.74 38.40 23.27
C ALA A 172 0.18 39.13 24.28
N LYS A 173 0.28 38.65 25.54
CA LYS A 173 1.21 39.11 26.60
C LYS A 173 1.54 37.97 27.57
N ALA A 174 2.77 37.95 28.10
CA ALA A 174 3.18 37.00 29.14
C ALA A 174 2.33 37.18 30.42
N VAL A 175 1.63 36.11 30.82
CA VAL A 175 0.72 36.13 31.97
C VAL A 175 1.48 35.67 33.24
N PRO A 176 1.52 36.46 34.33
CA PRO A 176 2.18 36.10 35.59
C PRO A 176 1.64 34.81 36.28
N ASP A 177 0.40 34.40 35.97
CA ASP A 177 -0.27 33.24 36.59
C ASP A 177 0.29 31.86 36.20
N MET A 178 1.05 31.76 35.11
CA MET A 178 1.53 30.46 34.60
C MET A 178 2.52 29.76 35.53
N VAL A 179 3.38 30.53 36.23
CA VAL A 179 4.34 29.96 37.20
C VAL A 179 3.61 29.39 38.41
N LEU A 180 2.61 30.10 38.92
CA LEU A 180 1.79 29.65 40.04
C LEU A 180 0.98 28.39 39.67
N MET A 181 0.39 28.36 38.47
CA MET A 181 -0.37 27.19 37.99
C MET A 181 0.53 25.99 37.74
N ARG A 182 1.73 26.18 37.20
CA ARG A 182 2.74 25.12 37.04
C ARG A 182 3.12 24.50 38.39
N ASN A 183 3.37 25.33 39.41
CA ASN A 183 3.68 24.84 40.75
C ASN A 183 2.50 24.05 41.34
N LYS A 184 1.26 24.53 41.17
CA LYS A 184 0.06 23.79 41.62
C LYS A 184 -0.11 22.46 40.89
N LEU A 185 0.07 22.43 39.58
CA LEU A 185 0.04 21.19 38.78
C LEU A 185 1.08 20.19 39.27
N SER A 186 2.33 20.63 39.48
CA SER A 186 3.39 19.73 39.97
C SER A 186 3.16 19.18 41.38
N GLN A 187 2.41 19.89 42.22
CA GLN A 187 2.10 19.46 43.59
C GLN A 187 0.86 18.57 43.66
N GLN A 188 -0.18 18.88 42.89
CA GLN A 188 -1.48 18.22 42.99
C GLN A 188 -1.66 17.07 42.01
N LEU A 189 -1.03 17.15 40.84
CA LEU A 189 -1.15 16.12 39.81
C LEU A 189 0.00 15.12 39.97
N GLN A 190 -0.35 13.84 40.06
CA GLN A 190 0.61 12.73 40.15
C GLN A 190 0.26 11.69 39.10
N PRO A 191 0.33 12.01 37.79
CA PRO A 191 -0.01 11.05 36.76
C PRO A 191 1.05 9.94 36.74
N ASP A 192 0.57 8.70 36.63
CA ASP A 192 1.39 7.51 36.39
C ASP A 192 1.64 7.34 34.88
N THR A 193 0.68 7.71 34.04
CA THR A 193 0.74 7.57 32.58
C THR A 193 0.38 8.87 31.86
N ILE A 194 1.18 9.24 30.87
CA ILE A 194 0.90 10.36 29.96
C ILE A 194 1.05 9.90 28.52
N ASN A 195 0.04 10.12 27.69
CA ASN A 195 0.04 9.85 26.27
C ASN A 195 -0.18 11.15 25.50
N ILE A 196 0.80 11.56 24.69
CA ILE A 196 0.73 12.74 23.83
C ILE A 196 0.79 12.28 22.37
N HIS A 197 -0.28 12.50 21.63
CA HIS A 197 -0.41 12.13 20.23
C HIS A 197 -0.14 13.31 19.28
N GLU A 198 -0.41 13.11 18.00
CA GLU A 198 -0.27 14.11 16.93
C GLU A 198 -1.10 15.38 17.17
N GLU A 199 -0.67 16.48 16.54
CA GLU A 199 -1.35 17.79 16.54
C GLU A 199 -1.52 18.42 17.95
N VAL A 200 -0.65 18.12 18.92
CA VAL A 200 -0.60 18.82 20.21
C VAL A 200 0.46 19.91 20.18
N ASP A 201 0.09 21.14 20.55
CA ASP A 201 1.01 22.27 20.57
C ASP A 201 2.22 22.04 21.51
N GLU A 202 3.41 22.46 21.07
CA GLU A 202 4.66 22.27 21.80
C GLU A 202 4.63 22.86 23.22
N ALA A 203 3.96 24.01 23.39
CA ALA A 203 3.80 24.67 24.68
C ALA A 203 2.99 23.80 25.66
N VAL A 204 1.97 23.09 25.17
CA VAL A 204 1.14 22.17 25.96
C VAL A 204 1.93 20.94 26.35
N ALA A 205 2.59 20.30 25.37
CA ALA A 205 3.40 19.11 25.62
C ALA A 205 4.53 19.42 26.63
N SER A 206 5.24 20.54 26.45
CA SER A 206 6.32 20.98 27.34
C SER A 206 5.84 21.24 28.77
N LEU A 207 4.66 21.86 28.92
CA LEU A 207 4.05 22.10 30.22
C LEU A 207 3.72 20.79 30.95
N LEU A 208 3.01 19.88 30.28
CA LEU A 208 2.59 18.60 30.87
C LEU A 208 3.79 17.77 31.31
N LEU A 209 4.81 17.67 30.46
CA LEU A 209 6.01 16.91 30.79
C LEU A 209 6.81 17.56 31.91
N HIS A 210 6.95 18.89 31.94
CA HIS A 210 7.69 19.57 33.01
C HIS A 210 7.03 19.40 34.38
N CYS A 211 5.70 19.45 34.44
CA CYS A 211 4.98 19.29 35.70
C CYS A 211 4.98 17.86 36.27
N SER A 212 5.31 16.85 35.46
CA SER A 212 5.05 15.44 35.78
C SER A 212 6.30 14.53 35.81
N ARG A 213 7.50 15.08 35.57
CA ARG A 213 8.77 14.29 35.47
C ARG A 213 9.04 13.38 36.67
N GLY A 214 8.67 13.82 37.88
CA GLY A 214 8.94 13.09 39.12
C GLY A 214 7.98 11.93 39.40
N THR A 215 6.87 11.82 38.67
CA THR A 215 5.74 10.94 39.00
C THR A 215 5.48 9.90 37.93
N VAL A 216 5.64 10.29 36.66
CA VAL A 216 5.28 9.49 35.50
C VAL A 216 6.11 8.21 35.43
N GLN A 217 5.41 7.10 35.27
CA GLN A 217 5.98 5.76 35.09
C GLN A 217 5.95 5.32 33.64
N THR A 218 4.92 5.71 32.89
CA THR A 218 4.73 5.39 31.47
C THR A 218 4.50 6.64 30.65
N LEU A 219 5.30 6.85 29.61
CA LEU A 219 5.16 7.98 28.70
C LEU A 219 5.03 7.49 27.26
N MET A 220 3.96 7.90 26.58
CA MET A 220 3.81 7.72 25.13
C MET A 220 3.82 9.08 24.44
N TRP A 221 4.61 9.19 23.38
CA TRP A 221 4.68 10.35 22.52
C TRP A 221 4.56 9.89 21.08
N THR A 222 3.59 10.34 20.29
CA THR A 222 3.50 10.02 18.85
C THR A 222 3.36 11.23 17.94
N GLY A 223 3.55 12.45 18.43
CA GLY A 223 3.55 13.67 17.60
C GLY A 223 4.89 13.92 16.88
N GLN A 224 4.87 14.77 15.83
CA GLN A 224 6.08 15.14 15.07
C GLN A 224 7.19 15.65 16.00
N LEU A 225 8.34 14.99 15.93
CA LEU A 225 9.49 15.17 16.80
C LEU A 225 10.52 16.17 16.25
N ASP A 226 10.07 17.13 15.43
CA ASP A 226 10.98 18.10 14.79
C ASP A 226 11.73 18.95 15.84
N VAL A 227 11.17 19.09 17.04
CA VAL A 227 11.82 19.71 18.20
C VAL A 227 11.68 18.79 19.41
N VAL A 228 12.82 18.36 19.98
CA VAL A 228 12.83 17.69 21.29
C VAL A 228 12.43 18.74 22.33
N PRO A 229 11.33 18.56 23.08
CA PRO A 229 10.95 19.54 24.08
C PRO A 229 12.09 19.79 25.05
N PRO A 230 12.24 21.04 25.53
CA PRO A 230 13.17 21.37 26.60
C PRO A 230 12.99 20.45 27.82
N ALA A 231 11.81 19.83 27.96
CA ALA A 231 11.51 18.93 29.04
C ALA A 231 12.23 17.59 29.07
N PHE A 232 12.80 17.14 27.96
CA PHE A 232 13.63 15.93 27.93
C PHE A 232 15.11 16.22 28.19
N LEU A 233 15.52 17.49 28.30
CA LEU A 233 16.94 17.86 28.42
C LEU A 233 17.57 17.53 29.78
N THR A 234 16.79 17.08 30.76
CA THR A 234 17.26 16.74 32.12
C THR A 234 16.86 15.30 32.54
N PRO A 235 17.56 14.26 32.05
CA PRO A 235 17.21 12.85 32.33
C PRO A 235 17.21 12.48 33.82
N SER A 236 18.03 13.15 34.65
CA SER A 236 18.12 12.92 36.09
C SER A 236 16.84 13.26 36.86
N GLU A 237 15.92 14.04 36.27
CA GLU A 237 14.66 14.40 36.91
C GLU A 237 13.57 13.32 36.72
N TRP A 238 13.81 12.35 35.84
CA TRP A 238 12.89 11.25 35.52
C TRP A 238 13.16 10.02 36.39
N GLN A 239 12.97 10.16 37.71
CA GLN A 239 13.31 9.13 38.71
C GLN A 239 12.39 7.90 38.69
N ARG A 240 11.18 8.01 38.13
CA ARG A 240 10.16 6.95 38.14
C ARG A 240 9.74 6.47 36.76
N LEU A 241 10.36 6.96 35.68
CA LEU A 241 9.99 6.58 34.32
C LEU A 241 10.53 5.18 34.02
N HIS A 242 9.64 4.20 33.87
CA HIS A 242 9.99 2.80 33.58
C HIS A 242 9.77 2.45 32.10
N THR A 243 8.77 3.06 31.46
CA THR A 243 8.35 2.76 30.08
C THR A 243 8.27 4.02 29.24
N LEU A 244 8.90 4.01 28.06
CA LEU A 244 8.87 5.10 27.10
C LEU A 244 8.52 4.59 25.70
N THR A 245 7.44 5.12 25.14
CA THR A 245 6.98 4.84 23.78
C THR A 245 7.09 6.09 22.93
N ILE A 246 7.88 6.06 21.85
CA ILE A 246 8.05 7.21 20.95
C ILE A 246 7.66 6.83 19.52
N GLY A 247 6.77 7.60 18.93
CA GLY A 247 6.36 7.60 17.54
C GLY A 247 7.06 8.69 16.74
N SER A 248 7.53 8.37 15.54
CA SER A 248 8.02 9.34 14.56
C SER A 248 7.52 8.96 13.18
N GLU A 249 7.27 9.96 12.34
CA GLU A 249 7.13 9.74 10.91
C GLU A 249 8.50 9.43 10.30
N LEU A 250 8.54 8.47 9.39
CA LEU A 250 9.70 8.13 8.60
C LEU A 250 9.43 8.56 7.16
N GLY A 251 9.99 9.71 6.78
CA GLY A 251 9.94 10.25 5.43
C GLY A 251 11.07 9.69 4.53
N GLU A 252 11.35 10.39 3.44
CA GLU A 252 12.36 10.00 2.45
C GLU A 252 13.77 9.87 3.05
N GLU A 253 14.24 10.86 3.82
CA GLU A 253 15.56 10.76 4.44
C GLU A 253 15.54 9.99 5.79
N PRO A 254 16.65 9.30 6.16
CA PRO A 254 16.77 8.63 7.45
C PRO A 254 16.81 9.60 8.65
N GLY A 255 16.56 10.89 8.44
CA GLY A 255 16.56 11.93 9.47
C GLY A 255 15.65 11.59 10.66
N GLY A 256 14.53 10.88 10.44
CA GLY A 256 13.71 10.37 11.53
C GLY A 256 14.46 9.39 12.45
N ILE A 257 15.23 8.47 11.88
CA ILE A 257 16.06 7.50 12.61
C ILE A 257 17.27 8.19 13.25
N GLU A 258 17.93 9.11 12.55
CA GLU A 258 19.07 9.87 13.09
C GLU A 258 18.66 10.73 14.29
N ARG A 259 17.52 11.42 14.21
CA ARG A 259 16.94 12.18 15.33
C ARG A 259 16.65 11.27 16.52
N MET A 260 16.05 10.10 16.26
CA MET A 260 15.77 9.12 17.30
C MET A 260 17.04 8.60 17.97
N THR A 261 18.07 8.32 17.16
CA THR A 261 19.39 7.89 17.62
C THR A 261 20.04 8.96 18.50
N ALA A 262 20.02 10.22 18.07
CA ALA A 262 20.57 11.34 18.82
C ALA A 262 19.81 11.62 20.13
N PHE A 263 18.48 11.41 20.12
CA PHE A 263 17.64 11.54 21.31
C PHE A 263 18.01 10.48 22.35
N PHE A 264 17.97 9.20 22.00
CA PHE A 264 18.27 8.12 22.95
C PHE A 264 19.74 8.12 23.38
N ALA A 265 20.67 8.60 22.55
CA ALA A 265 22.06 8.78 22.97
C ALA A 265 22.22 9.76 24.15
N LYS A 266 21.31 10.74 24.28
CA LYS A 266 21.34 11.76 25.35
C LYS A 266 20.37 11.45 26.49
N PHE A 267 19.29 10.73 26.23
CA PHE A 267 18.20 10.48 27.18
C PHE A 267 18.32 9.12 27.87
N HIS A 268 18.99 9.09 29.04
CA HIS A 268 19.17 7.89 29.87
C HIS A 268 18.72 8.12 31.33
N PRO A 269 17.41 8.09 31.62
CA PRO A 269 16.92 8.10 32.99
C PRO A 269 17.34 6.85 33.78
N PRO A 270 17.55 6.95 35.10
CA PRO A 270 18.07 5.85 35.91
C PRO A 270 17.11 4.64 36.03
N SER A 271 15.81 4.87 35.91
CA SER A 271 14.77 3.84 36.12
C SER A 271 14.16 3.30 34.81
N LEU A 272 14.63 3.78 33.64
CA LEU A 272 14.04 3.44 32.35
C LEU A 272 14.46 2.02 31.93
N GLU A 273 13.50 1.11 31.88
CA GLU A 273 13.73 -0.30 31.54
C GLU A 273 13.19 -0.70 30.15
N ASP A 274 12.04 -0.14 29.75
CA ASP A 274 11.31 -0.50 28.54
C ASP A 274 11.20 0.67 27.57
N VAL A 275 11.71 0.48 26.35
CA VAL A 275 11.69 1.48 25.29
C VAL A 275 11.03 0.90 24.04
N SER A 276 9.95 1.53 23.60
CA SER A 276 9.27 1.19 22.34
C SER A 276 9.38 2.33 21.35
N VAL A 277 9.90 2.06 20.15
CA VAL A 277 9.97 3.01 19.05
C VAL A 277 8.99 2.59 17.96
N HIS A 278 8.17 3.52 17.51
CA HIS A 278 7.17 3.35 16.47
C HIS A 278 7.50 4.28 15.31
N PHE A 279 7.69 3.74 14.11
CA PHE A 279 7.80 4.54 12.90
C PHE A 279 6.53 4.40 12.07
N LEU A 280 5.89 5.52 11.75
CA LEU A 280 4.87 5.58 10.72
C LEU A 280 5.58 5.82 9.39
N VAL A 281 5.56 4.84 8.50
CA VAL A 281 6.16 4.97 7.18
C VAL A 281 5.17 5.69 6.27
N THR A 282 5.46 6.96 5.97
CA THR A 282 4.57 7.82 5.19
C THR A 282 4.95 7.90 3.71
N HIS A 283 6.20 7.58 3.35
CA HIS A 283 6.68 7.60 1.97
C HIS A 283 7.16 6.22 1.50
N ARG A 284 6.77 5.90 0.27
CA ARG A 284 7.01 4.64 -0.47
C ARG A 284 8.48 4.45 -0.88
N GLU A 285 9.18 5.56 -1.07
CA GLU A 285 10.55 5.57 -1.60
C GLU A 285 11.63 5.00 -0.67
N ILE A 286 11.30 4.62 0.57
CA ILE A 286 12.22 3.81 1.39
C ILE A 286 12.55 2.48 0.68
N LEU A 287 11.62 1.99 -0.17
CA LEU A 287 11.84 0.90 -1.11
C LEU A 287 12.42 1.40 -2.46
N ASP A 288 11.97 2.55 -2.98
CA ASP A 288 12.44 3.11 -4.28
C ASP A 288 13.84 3.74 -4.25
N GLN A 289 14.51 3.79 -3.10
CA GLN A 289 15.79 4.48 -2.95
C GLN A 289 16.97 3.78 -3.66
N ARG A 290 16.97 3.83 -5.00
CA ARG A 290 18.15 3.90 -5.89
C ARG A 290 19.35 3.07 -5.41
N PHE A 291 19.13 1.79 -5.15
CA PHE A 291 20.10 0.88 -4.54
C PHE A 291 21.12 0.31 -5.55
N ASP A 292 21.81 1.15 -6.33
CA ASP A 292 23.06 0.73 -7.02
C ASP A 292 23.90 1.89 -7.58
N SER A 293 23.32 3.07 -7.84
CA SER A 293 24.13 4.18 -8.34
C SER A 293 24.98 4.84 -7.25
N ASP A 294 24.63 4.65 -5.97
CA ASP A 294 25.36 5.25 -4.86
C ASP A 294 25.46 4.28 -3.66
N LYS A 295 26.39 3.32 -3.73
CA LYS A 295 26.78 2.44 -2.59
C LYS A 295 27.01 3.23 -1.29
N SER A 296 27.36 4.52 -1.39
CA SER A 296 27.53 5.38 -0.22
C SER A 296 26.23 5.54 0.58
N LYS A 297 25.06 5.62 -0.07
CA LYS A 297 23.76 5.82 0.60
C LYS A 297 23.26 4.57 1.31
N GLU A 298 23.43 3.39 0.70
CA GLU A 298 23.08 2.12 1.36
C GLU A 298 23.97 1.89 2.59
N SER A 299 25.27 2.15 2.47
CA SER A 299 26.20 2.09 3.60
C SER A 299 25.81 3.08 4.71
N LYS A 300 25.33 4.28 4.33
CA LYS A 300 24.84 5.30 5.26
C LYS A 300 23.58 4.82 5.99
N TRP A 301 22.62 4.21 5.30
CA TRP A 301 21.41 3.66 5.93
C TRP A 301 21.72 2.51 6.88
N ILE A 302 22.59 1.58 6.47
CA ILE A 302 23.02 0.47 7.34
C ILE A 302 23.73 1.02 8.58
N ASP A 303 24.63 1.99 8.41
CA ASP A 303 25.31 2.66 9.51
C ASP A 303 24.31 3.35 10.45
N ILE A 304 23.35 4.12 9.93
CA ILE A 304 22.32 4.79 10.73
C ILE A 304 21.43 3.79 11.48
N CYS A 305 20.93 2.75 10.81
CA CYS A 305 20.13 1.71 11.44
C CYS A 305 20.93 0.96 12.51
N SER A 306 22.20 0.65 12.25
CA SER A 306 23.09 -0.02 13.20
C SER A 306 23.37 0.86 14.43
N LYS A 307 23.49 2.18 14.26
CA LYS A 307 23.62 3.14 15.36
C LYS A 307 22.37 3.19 16.23
N LEU A 308 21.18 3.24 15.62
CA LEU A 308 19.93 3.16 16.38
C LEU A 308 19.85 1.82 17.14
N GLU A 309 20.17 0.71 16.48
CA GLU A 309 20.14 -0.63 17.08
C GLU A 309 21.13 -0.74 18.26
N ALA A 310 22.33 -0.16 18.12
CA ALA A 310 23.33 -0.09 19.18
C ALA A 310 22.83 0.74 20.38
N VAL A 311 22.23 1.90 20.13
CA VAL A 311 21.65 2.73 21.21
C VAL A 311 20.47 2.02 21.88
N LEU A 312 19.56 1.41 21.13
CA LEU A 312 18.45 0.65 21.69
C LEU A 312 18.90 -0.60 22.46
N SER A 313 20.10 -1.12 22.17
CA SER A 313 20.67 -2.26 22.87
C SER A 313 21.13 -1.97 24.30
N THR A 314 21.28 -0.69 24.68
CA THR A 314 21.65 -0.28 26.05
C THR A 314 20.49 -0.46 27.03
N PHE A 315 19.25 -0.47 26.54
CA PHE A 315 18.04 -0.69 27.33
C PHE A 315 17.73 -2.18 27.52
N ARG A 316 17.09 -2.52 28.65
CA ARG A 316 16.83 -3.90 29.05
C ARG A 316 15.76 -4.55 28.17
N ARG A 317 14.68 -3.82 27.90
CA ARG A 317 13.60 -4.20 26.99
C ARG A 317 13.49 -3.12 25.92
N GLN A 318 13.55 -3.56 24.67
CA GLN A 318 13.43 -2.68 23.52
C GLN A 318 12.49 -3.31 22.51
N ARG A 319 11.64 -2.49 21.92
CA ARG A 319 10.78 -2.88 20.82
C ARG A 319 10.89 -1.82 19.74
N LEU A 320 11.09 -2.28 18.51
CA LEU A 320 11.05 -1.41 17.34
C LEU A 320 9.88 -1.88 16.48
N SER A 321 9.01 -0.94 16.11
CA SER A 321 7.87 -1.26 15.27
C SER A 321 7.66 -0.27 14.15
N PHE A 322 7.22 -0.79 13.01
CA PHE A 322 6.95 -0.02 11.82
C PHE A 322 5.51 -0.23 11.42
N MET A 323 4.79 0.86 11.22
CA MET A 323 3.45 0.85 10.65
C MET A 323 3.56 1.20 9.17
N VAL A 324 3.22 0.24 8.32
CA VAL A 324 3.35 0.33 6.86
C VAL A 324 1.97 0.32 6.19
N SER A 325 1.87 0.92 5.00
CA SER A 325 0.64 1.03 4.22
C SER A 325 0.16 -0.32 3.67
N ALA A 326 1.07 -1.13 3.13
CA ALA A 326 0.81 -2.45 2.57
C ALA A 326 1.97 -3.45 2.82
N ARG A 327 1.77 -4.73 2.48
CA ARG A 327 2.82 -5.78 2.33
C ARG A 327 3.70 -6.06 3.55
N GLU A 328 3.05 -6.40 4.67
CA GLU A 328 3.70 -6.78 5.93
C GLU A 328 4.87 -7.76 5.76
N ARG A 329 4.74 -8.78 4.90
CA ARG A 329 5.77 -9.79 4.68
C ARG A 329 7.04 -9.22 4.05
N LEU A 330 6.90 -8.41 2.99
CA LEU A 330 8.03 -7.78 2.32
C LEU A 330 8.77 -6.84 3.28
N TRP A 331 8.02 -5.97 3.96
CA TRP A 331 8.56 -5.02 4.92
C TRP A 331 9.22 -5.70 6.12
N THR A 332 8.63 -6.78 6.64
CA THR A 332 9.24 -7.57 7.72
C THR A 332 10.60 -8.14 7.29
N ARG A 333 10.69 -8.64 6.06
CA ARG A 333 11.95 -9.18 5.52
C ARG A 333 12.99 -8.08 5.35
N GLU A 334 12.62 -6.96 4.75
CA GLU A 334 13.55 -5.87 4.41
C GLU A 334 14.03 -5.11 5.65
N LEU A 335 13.13 -4.70 6.54
CA LEU A 335 13.51 -4.10 7.83
C LEU A 335 14.28 -5.10 8.70
N GLY A 336 13.95 -6.40 8.60
CA GLY A 336 14.69 -7.45 9.27
C GLY A 336 16.14 -7.61 8.78
N ARG A 337 16.47 -7.21 7.55
CA ARG A 337 17.88 -7.16 7.08
C ARG A 337 18.63 -5.98 7.69
N ARG A 338 17.95 -4.86 7.91
CA ARG A 338 18.53 -3.60 8.43
C ARG A 338 18.66 -3.58 9.96
N PHE A 339 17.83 -4.34 10.67
CA PHE A 339 17.86 -4.50 12.13
C PHE A 339 18.05 -5.97 12.53
N PRO A 340 19.21 -6.58 12.21
CA PRO A 340 19.43 -8.00 12.40
C PRO A 340 19.34 -8.43 13.88
N ALA A 341 19.87 -7.65 14.82
CA ALA A 341 19.87 -8.03 16.23
C ALA A 341 18.47 -7.95 16.85
N LEU A 342 17.65 -6.97 16.46
CA LEU A 342 16.26 -6.85 16.89
C LEU A 342 15.37 -7.92 16.24
N ARG A 343 15.62 -8.26 14.97
CA ARG A 343 14.94 -9.38 14.29
C ARG A 343 15.21 -10.70 15.01
N ASP A 344 16.48 -11.02 15.28
CA ASP A 344 16.87 -12.30 15.87
C ASP A 344 16.34 -12.44 17.32
N ARG A 345 16.18 -11.31 18.03
CA ARG A 345 15.54 -11.24 19.37
C ARG A 345 14.01 -11.18 19.33
N LYS A 346 13.37 -11.22 18.16
CA LYS A 346 11.91 -11.03 17.95
C LYS A 346 11.36 -9.74 18.56
N ARG A 347 12.16 -8.66 18.50
CA ARG A 347 11.86 -7.32 19.01
C ARG A 347 11.51 -6.31 17.90
N LEU A 348 11.59 -6.74 16.64
CA LEU A 348 11.11 -6.01 15.46
C LEU A 348 9.68 -6.44 15.12
N ALA A 349 8.75 -5.50 15.01
CA ALA A 349 7.37 -5.75 14.58
C ALA A 349 7.02 -4.87 13.39
N VAL A 350 6.42 -5.44 12.35
CA VAL A 350 5.85 -4.67 11.24
C VAL A 350 4.35 -4.90 11.26
N THR A 351 3.58 -3.83 11.28
CA THR A 351 2.11 -3.88 11.29
C THR A 351 1.59 -3.16 10.08
N CYS A 352 0.74 -3.83 9.30
CA CYS A 352 0.20 -3.28 8.08
C CYS A 352 -1.27 -2.87 8.25
N LYS A 353 -1.66 -1.72 7.69
CA LYS A 353 -3.06 -1.27 7.68
C LYS A 353 -3.91 -1.94 6.59
N SER A 354 -3.31 -2.40 5.49
CA SER A 354 -4.02 -3.01 4.35
C SER A 354 -3.36 -4.31 3.88
N THR A 355 -4.14 -5.37 3.75
CA THR A 355 -3.69 -6.65 3.14
C THR A 355 -4.11 -6.70 1.67
N ALA A 356 -3.71 -5.71 0.87
CA ALA A 356 -3.94 -5.77 -0.57
C ALA A 356 -3.14 -6.93 -1.17
N VAL A 357 -3.82 -7.82 -1.90
CA VAL A 357 -3.22 -8.94 -2.65
C VAL A 357 -2.94 -8.44 -4.07
N GLY A 358 -1.94 -7.57 -4.22
CA GLY A 358 -1.62 -6.94 -5.51
C GLY A 358 -0.46 -5.95 -5.45
N HIS A 359 -0.24 -5.28 -6.58
CA HIS A 359 0.69 -4.17 -6.74
C HIS A 359 0.26 -2.88 -6.03
N GLU A 360 1.23 -2.10 -5.57
CA GLU A 360 0.97 -0.77 -4.99
C GLU A 360 0.92 0.33 -6.08
N SER A 361 1.35 0.02 -7.31
CA SER A 361 1.22 0.87 -8.51
C SER A 361 0.82 0.00 -9.70
N VAL A 362 0.84 0.59 -10.90
CA VAL A 362 0.51 -0.05 -12.17
C VAL A 362 1.19 -1.41 -12.34
N ALA A 363 0.41 -2.46 -12.57
CA ALA A 363 0.90 -3.78 -12.96
C ALA A 363 1.01 -3.83 -14.50
N TYR A 364 2.21 -3.59 -15.03
CA TYR A 364 2.43 -3.47 -16.47
C TYR A 364 2.41 -4.81 -17.21
N THR A 365 2.84 -5.89 -16.56
CA THR A 365 2.99 -7.19 -17.22
C THR A 365 2.52 -8.33 -16.33
N VAL A 366 1.84 -9.29 -16.94
CA VAL A 366 1.45 -10.57 -16.33
C VAL A 366 1.92 -11.72 -17.21
N VAL A 367 2.53 -12.74 -16.61
CA VAL A 367 3.02 -13.93 -17.32
C VAL A 367 2.66 -15.20 -16.57
N VAL A 368 2.46 -16.29 -17.34
CA VAL A 368 2.22 -17.63 -16.82
C VAL A 368 3.37 -18.53 -17.26
N SER A 369 3.81 -19.41 -16.36
CA SER A 369 4.82 -20.41 -16.68
C SER A 369 4.31 -21.43 -17.71
N PRO A 370 5.18 -22.00 -18.56
CA PRO A 370 4.79 -23.00 -19.57
C PRO A 370 3.98 -24.20 -19.05
N ASP A 371 4.24 -24.62 -17.81
CA ASP A 371 3.52 -25.69 -17.10
C ASP A 371 2.21 -25.23 -16.41
N SER A 372 1.77 -23.99 -16.63
CA SER A 372 0.61 -23.36 -15.98
C SER A 372 0.66 -23.28 -14.45
N ARG A 373 1.78 -23.62 -13.81
CA ARG A 373 1.87 -23.73 -12.34
C ARG A 373 2.08 -22.39 -11.65
N TRP A 374 2.82 -21.50 -12.28
CA TRP A 374 3.25 -20.24 -11.70
C TRP A 374 2.75 -19.07 -12.51
N ILE A 375 2.39 -18.02 -11.78
CA ILE A 375 1.89 -16.79 -12.33
C ILE A 375 2.75 -15.69 -11.74
N ALA A 376 3.28 -14.80 -12.56
CA ALA A 376 4.07 -13.67 -12.12
C ALA A 376 3.55 -12.37 -12.71
N SER A 377 3.67 -11.28 -11.95
CA SER A 377 3.40 -9.93 -12.44
C SER A 377 4.54 -9.00 -12.10
N GLY A 378 4.78 -8.04 -12.97
CA GLY A 378 5.76 -6.97 -12.82
C GLY A 378 5.06 -5.62 -12.80
N SER A 379 5.57 -4.69 -12.00
CA SER A 379 4.94 -3.40 -11.78
C SER A 379 5.93 -2.24 -11.73
N GLU A 380 5.39 -1.04 -11.93
CA GLU A 380 6.02 0.24 -11.61
C GLU A 380 6.47 0.34 -10.14
N ASP A 381 5.90 -0.47 -9.25
CA ASP A 381 6.29 -0.53 -7.84
C ASP A 381 7.64 -1.24 -7.55
N ASN A 382 8.41 -1.49 -8.62
CA ASN A 382 9.69 -2.18 -8.62
C ASN A 382 9.62 -3.67 -8.26
N THR A 383 8.43 -4.20 -7.98
CA THR A 383 8.28 -5.56 -7.46
C THR A 383 7.80 -6.54 -8.50
N ILE A 384 8.14 -7.79 -8.23
CA ILE A 384 7.52 -8.96 -8.83
C ILE A 384 6.75 -9.69 -7.76
N ILE A 385 5.51 -10.03 -8.07
CA ILE A 385 4.69 -10.90 -7.24
C ILE A 385 4.48 -12.21 -7.99
N VAL A 386 4.57 -13.33 -7.28
CA VAL A 386 4.36 -14.66 -7.82
C VAL A 386 3.29 -15.41 -7.04
N TRP A 387 2.36 -15.99 -7.78
CA TRP A 387 1.29 -16.85 -7.28
C TRP A 387 1.39 -18.23 -7.88
N ASP A 388 0.79 -19.21 -7.20
CA ASP A 388 0.49 -20.49 -7.83
C ASP A 388 -0.77 -20.38 -8.71
N SER A 389 -1.03 -21.44 -9.47
CA SER A 389 -2.21 -21.57 -10.34
C SER A 389 -3.56 -21.42 -9.62
N ASP A 390 -3.59 -21.60 -8.30
CA ASP A 390 -4.79 -21.43 -7.48
C ASP A 390 -4.97 -19.98 -6.99
N GLY A 391 -4.04 -19.08 -7.30
CA GLY A 391 -4.06 -17.68 -6.88
C GLY A 391 -3.52 -17.45 -5.48
N LYS A 392 -2.84 -18.43 -4.88
CA LYS A 392 -2.20 -18.25 -3.58
C LYS A 392 -0.87 -17.54 -3.77
N LEU A 393 -0.69 -16.46 -3.02
CA LEU A 393 0.57 -15.73 -2.95
C LEU A 393 1.69 -16.69 -2.51
N CYS A 394 2.62 -16.93 -3.43
CA CYS A 394 3.80 -17.76 -3.19
C CYS A 394 4.95 -16.87 -2.79
N ASP A 395 5.23 -15.83 -3.58
CA ASP A 395 6.39 -14.99 -3.36
C ASP A 395 6.24 -13.54 -3.82
N GLU A 396 7.11 -12.70 -3.26
CA GLU A 396 7.19 -11.26 -3.54
C GLU A 396 8.65 -10.78 -3.41
N TRP A 397 9.12 -10.04 -4.43
CA TRP A 397 10.49 -9.55 -4.53
C TRP A 397 10.53 -8.11 -5.00
N ILE A 398 11.47 -7.33 -4.46
CA ILE A 398 11.91 -6.09 -5.10
C ILE A 398 12.89 -6.52 -6.18
N ALA A 399 12.50 -6.34 -7.43
CA ALA A 399 13.21 -6.89 -8.58
C ALA A 399 14.18 -5.91 -9.21
N HIS A 400 13.73 -4.66 -9.39
CA HIS A 400 14.44 -3.60 -10.10
C HIS A 400 14.46 -2.30 -9.28
N GLN A 401 15.08 -1.24 -9.81
CA GLN A 401 14.92 0.13 -9.31
C GLN A 401 14.18 0.90 -10.39
N GLY A 402 12.94 1.27 -10.10
CA GLY A 402 11.98 1.60 -11.12
C GLY A 402 11.33 0.36 -11.73
N ASP A 403 10.56 0.62 -12.77
CA ASP A 403 9.58 -0.28 -13.36
C ASP A 403 10.13 -1.64 -13.76
N VAL A 404 9.34 -2.68 -13.50
CA VAL A 404 9.52 -4.01 -14.10
C VAL A 404 8.78 -4.04 -15.44
N ASN A 405 9.49 -3.77 -16.53
CA ASN A 405 8.92 -3.59 -17.86
C ASN A 405 8.56 -4.90 -18.56
N SER A 406 9.29 -5.99 -18.26
CA SER A 406 9.10 -7.26 -18.95
C SER A 406 9.48 -8.43 -18.06
N LEU A 407 8.66 -9.49 -18.16
CA LEU A 407 8.88 -10.77 -17.51
C LEU A 407 8.88 -11.89 -18.56
N ALA A 408 9.68 -12.93 -18.32
CA ALA A 408 9.67 -14.13 -19.16
C ALA A 408 10.08 -15.36 -18.35
N PHE A 409 9.24 -16.40 -18.36
CA PHE A 409 9.58 -17.70 -17.79
C PHE A 409 10.51 -18.48 -18.71
N SER A 410 11.41 -19.26 -18.11
CA SER A 410 12.17 -20.27 -18.85
C SER A 410 11.24 -21.39 -19.34
N PRO A 411 11.57 -22.06 -20.46
CA PRO A 411 10.74 -23.12 -21.02
C PRO A 411 10.47 -24.30 -20.07
N ASP A 412 11.35 -24.52 -19.10
CA ASP A 412 11.22 -25.55 -18.06
C ASP A 412 10.43 -25.08 -16.83
N SER A 413 9.82 -23.88 -16.86
CA SER A 413 9.07 -23.26 -15.77
C SER A 413 9.85 -23.02 -14.47
N ARG A 414 11.17 -23.18 -14.47
CA ARG A 414 11.98 -23.09 -13.25
C ARG A 414 12.40 -21.66 -12.94
N LEU A 415 12.86 -20.95 -13.96
CA LEU A 415 13.47 -19.64 -13.83
C LEU A 415 12.54 -18.56 -14.37
N LEU A 416 12.60 -17.38 -13.77
CA LEU A 416 11.96 -16.18 -14.27
C LEU A 416 13.04 -15.15 -14.61
N ALA A 417 12.99 -14.59 -15.81
CA ALA A 417 13.76 -13.41 -16.16
C ALA A 417 12.89 -12.17 -15.97
N SER A 418 13.48 -11.11 -15.43
CA SER A 418 12.85 -9.80 -15.34
C SER A 418 13.77 -8.72 -15.90
N ALA A 419 13.20 -7.81 -16.67
CA ALA A 419 13.87 -6.62 -17.19
C ALA A 419 13.20 -5.38 -16.61
N GLY A 420 14.01 -4.36 -16.31
CA GLY A 420 13.49 -3.15 -15.70
C GLY A 420 14.27 -1.88 -15.97
N HIS A 421 13.81 -0.82 -15.33
CA HIS A 421 14.31 0.55 -15.48
C HIS A 421 15.76 0.71 -15.01
N ASP A 422 16.26 -0.16 -14.14
CA ASP A 422 17.61 -0.11 -13.58
C ASP A 422 18.71 -0.67 -14.50
N GLU A 423 18.45 -0.73 -15.81
CA GLU A 423 19.41 -1.13 -16.84
C GLU A 423 19.86 -2.61 -16.74
N LYS A 424 19.12 -3.43 -15.98
CA LYS A 424 19.50 -4.82 -15.69
C LYS A 424 18.42 -5.79 -16.13
N VAL A 425 18.88 -7.02 -16.38
CA VAL A 425 18.03 -8.21 -16.36
C VAL A 425 18.41 -9.06 -15.16
N VAL A 426 17.41 -9.54 -14.43
CA VAL A 426 17.59 -10.34 -13.22
C VAL A 426 16.94 -11.70 -13.40
N ILE A 427 17.65 -12.76 -12.99
CA ILE A 427 17.18 -14.14 -13.10
C ILE A 427 16.84 -14.67 -11.72
N TRP A 428 15.64 -15.21 -11.60
CA TRP A 428 15.06 -15.71 -10.36
C TRP A 428 14.82 -17.21 -10.43
N ASP A 429 15.07 -17.95 -9.35
CA ASP A 429 14.69 -19.37 -9.22
C ASP A 429 13.52 -19.48 -8.24
N LEU A 430 12.38 -19.99 -8.73
CA LEU A 430 11.16 -20.13 -7.95
C LEU A 430 11.20 -21.26 -6.90
N ASN A 431 12.12 -22.21 -7.04
CA ASN A 431 12.14 -23.41 -6.22
C ASN A 431 13.14 -23.35 -5.04
N GLN A 432 13.88 -22.25 -4.87
CA GLN A 432 14.91 -22.13 -3.84
C GLN A 432 14.72 -20.93 -2.91
N ASP A 433 15.17 -21.08 -1.66
CA ASP A 433 15.19 -19.98 -0.67
C ASP A 433 16.18 -18.85 -1.04
N ALA A 434 17.18 -19.14 -1.87
CA ALA A 434 18.09 -18.16 -2.48
C ALA A 434 17.60 -17.80 -3.89
N ARG A 435 16.84 -16.70 -3.98
CA ARG A 435 15.89 -16.47 -5.07
C ARG A 435 16.45 -15.75 -6.29
N ARG A 436 17.60 -15.09 -6.18
CA ARG A 436 18.27 -14.40 -7.30
C ARG A 436 19.46 -15.24 -7.74
N VAL A 437 19.38 -15.82 -8.93
CA VAL A 437 20.43 -16.67 -9.51
C VAL A 437 21.52 -15.82 -10.13
N ALA A 438 21.14 -14.80 -10.90
CA ALA A 438 22.09 -13.98 -11.64
C ALA A 438 21.58 -12.55 -11.85
N THR A 439 22.53 -11.65 -12.14
CA THR A 439 22.27 -10.28 -12.59
C THR A 439 23.03 -10.05 -13.87
N LEU A 440 22.31 -9.88 -14.96
CA LEU A 440 22.86 -9.63 -16.28
C LEU A 440 23.07 -8.12 -16.40
N ARG A 441 24.33 -7.69 -16.27
CA ARG A 441 24.73 -6.27 -16.35
C ARG A 441 25.38 -6.01 -17.69
N GLY A 442 25.06 -4.86 -18.27
CA GLY A 442 25.72 -4.44 -19.50
C GLY A 442 24.95 -3.35 -20.23
N HIS A 443 23.62 -3.36 -20.17
CA HIS A 443 22.83 -2.26 -20.71
C HIS A 443 23.16 -0.94 -19.99
N THR A 444 23.04 0.18 -20.69
CA THR A 444 23.35 1.53 -20.18
C THR A 444 22.13 2.46 -20.15
N ASP A 445 20.95 1.88 -20.31
CA ASP A 445 19.65 2.54 -20.25
C ASP A 445 18.58 1.47 -19.96
N VAL A 446 17.32 1.88 -19.76
CA VAL A 446 16.17 1.04 -19.42
C VAL A 446 16.09 -0.21 -20.29
N VAL A 447 15.89 -1.37 -19.67
CA VAL A 447 15.61 -2.61 -20.41
C VAL A 447 14.10 -2.76 -20.57
N TRP A 448 13.61 -2.66 -21.80
CA TRP A 448 12.19 -2.69 -22.11
C TRP A 448 11.65 -4.10 -22.27
N SER A 449 12.48 -5.03 -22.74
CA SER A 449 12.03 -6.38 -23.10
C SER A 449 13.08 -7.43 -22.81
N CYS A 450 12.62 -8.58 -22.30
CA CYS A 450 13.41 -9.79 -22.23
C CYS A 450 12.61 -11.00 -22.73
N ALA A 451 13.34 -12.02 -23.20
CA ALA A 451 12.75 -13.27 -23.67
C ALA A 451 13.71 -14.45 -23.45
N TRP A 452 13.16 -15.64 -23.21
CA TRP A 452 13.91 -16.89 -23.24
C TRP A 452 13.84 -17.51 -24.62
N SER A 453 14.93 -18.13 -25.06
CA SER A 453 14.91 -18.99 -26.23
C SER A 453 14.06 -20.25 -25.96
N PRO A 454 13.39 -20.83 -26.97
CA PRO A 454 12.53 -22.00 -26.79
C PRO A 454 13.26 -23.24 -26.24
N ASP A 455 14.55 -23.35 -26.50
CA ASP A 455 15.42 -24.42 -26.00
C ASP A 455 15.98 -24.15 -24.58
N GLY A 456 15.73 -22.95 -24.03
CA GLY A 456 16.17 -22.53 -22.71
C GLY A 456 17.67 -22.27 -22.58
N THR A 457 18.42 -22.22 -23.68
CA THR A 457 19.88 -22.05 -23.66
C THR A 457 20.33 -20.58 -23.65
N THR A 458 19.46 -19.68 -24.11
CA THR A 458 19.77 -18.27 -24.32
C THR A 458 18.68 -17.36 -23.77
N ILE A 459 19.07 -16.22 -23.20
CA ILE A 459 18.16 -15.10 -22.89
C ILE A 459 18.49 -13.95 -23.83
N ALA A 460 17.47 -13.27 -24.35
CA ALA A 460 17.62 -12.01 -25.07
C ALA A 460 17.10 -10.84 -24.23
N SER A 461 17.77 -9.69 -24.33
CA SER A 461 17.30 -8.43 -23.75
C SER A 461 17.49 -7.26 -24.71
N GLY A 462 16.49 -6.37 -24.78
CA GLY A 462 16.52 -5.15 -25.60
C GLY A 462 16.35 -3.90 -24.73
N GLY A 463 17.22 -2.90 -24.94
CA GLY A 463 17.31 -1.71 -24.10
C GLY A 463 17.08 -0.38 -24.82
N GLY A 464 16.87 0.67 -24.02
CA GLY A 464 16.88 2.08 -24.42
C GLY A 464 18.25 2.54 -24.93
N ASP A 465 19.31 1.78 -24.59
CA ASP A 465 20.67 1.95 -25.09
C ASP A 465 20.82 1.50 -26.55
N LYS A 466 19.70 1.13 -27.20
CA LYS A 466 19.61 0.78 -28.62
C LYS A 466 20.25 -0.57 -28.95
N SER A 467 20.71 -1.30 -27.94
CA SER A 467 21.38 -2.58 -28.10
C SER A 467 20.44 -3.74 -27.78
N ILE A 468 20.75 -4.90 -28.38
CA ILE A 468 20.23 -6.19 -27.96
C ILE A 468 21.40 -7.02 -27.42
N ARG A 469 21.18 -7.73 -26.32
CA ARG A 469 22.17 -8.63 -25.72
C ARG A 469 21.62 -10.05 -25.64
N LEU A 470 22.46 -11.00 -26.01
CA LEU A 470 22.21 -12.43 -25.80
C LEU A 470 23.09 -12.93 -24.65
N TRP A 471 22.50 -13.72 -23.78
CA TRP A 471 23.12 -14.21 -22.56
C TRP A 471 23.01 -15.73 -22.50
N ASP A 472 24.09 -16.39 -22.13
CA ASP A 472 24.11 -17.85 -21.93
C ASP A 472 23.43 -18.19 -20.61
N THR A 473 22.54 -19.18 -20.59
CA THR A 473 21.77 -19.50 -19.38
C THR A 473 22.52 -20.38 -18.38
N LYS A 474 23.67 -20.96 -18.77
CA LYS A 474 24.50 -21.79 -17.90
C LYS A 474 25.51 -20.97 -17.10
N THR A 475 26.09 -19.96 -17.74
CA THR A 475 27.15 -19.09 -17.21
C THR A 475 26.64 -17.71 -16.83
N PHE A 476 25.52 -17.27 -17.43
CA PHE A 476 24.98 -15.91 -17.33
C PHE A 476 25.95 -14.84 -17.85
N GLU A 477 26.90 -15.24 -18.70
CA GLU A 477 27.77 -14.33 -19.43
C GLU A 477 27.13 -13.92 -20.76
N GLN A 478 27.51 -12.73 -21.24
CA GLN A 478 27.03 -12.24 -22.53
C GLN A 478 27.67 -13.03 -23.68
N LEU A 479 26.84 -13.69 -24.49
CA LEU A 479 27.23 -14.38 -25.72
C LEU A 479 27.47 -13.40 -26.87
N HIS A 480 26.48 -12.53 -27.10
CA HIS A 480 26.50 -11.60 -28.22
C HIS A 480 25.99 -10.22 -27.80
N LEU A 481 26.59 -9.19 -28.41
CA LEU A 481 26.11 -7.81 -28.37
C LEU A 481 25.74 -7.41 -29.79
N PHE A 482 24.47 -7.07 -29.99
CA PHE A 482 23.94 -6.54 -31.23
C PHE A 482 23.76 -5.03 -31.07
N ASP A 483 24.75 -4.28 -31.56
CA ASP A 483 24.78 -2.82 -31.47
C ASP A 483 24.98 -2.21 -32.87
N GLY A 484 24.53 -0.97 -33.05
CA GLY A 484 24.67 -0.18 -34.28
C GLY A 484 23.61 -0.44 -35.35
N ALA A 485 22.79 -1.49 -35.24
CA ALA A 485 21.68 -1.72 -36.18
C ALA A 485 20.49 -0.80 -35.88
N HIS A 486 20.14 -0.63 -34.61
CA HIS A 486 19.08 0.27 -34.19
C HIS A 486 19.62 1.66 -33.85
N GLN A 487 18.81 2.68 -34.12
CA GLN A 487 19.13 4.10 -33.92
C GLN A 487 18.33 4.73 -32.78
N SER A 488 17.37 3.98 -32.21
CA SER A 488 16.52 4.37 -31.10
C SER A 488 16.24 3.17 -30.18
N ASN A 489 15.44 3.38 -29.14
CA ASN A 489 15.12 2.39 -28.12
C ASN A 489 14.57 1.10 -28.73
N VAL A 490 15.09 -0.06 -28.28
CA VAL A 490 14.55 -1.37 -28.64
C VAL A 490 13.32 -1.63 -27.78
N SER A 491 12.15 -1.68 -28.39
CA SER A 491 10.86 -1.85 -27.69
C SER A 491 10.55 -3.30 -27.35
N PHE A 492 10.95 -4.25 -28.20
CA PHE A 492 10.75 -5.68 -27.95
C PHE A 492 11.86 -6.56 -28.49
N VAL A 493 12.00 -7.74 -27.88
CA VAL A 493 12.76 -8.87 -28.42
C VAL A 493 11.92 -10.15 -28.37
N ARG A 494 11.91 -10.93 -29.46
CA ARG A 494 11.13 -12.17 -29.58
C ARG A 494 11.92 -13.24 -30.33
N PHE A 495 11.99 -14.44 -29.78
CA PHE A 495 12.53 -15.60 -30.48
C PHE A 495 11.47 -16.21 -31.40
N SER A 496 11.90 -16.77 -32.54
CA SER A 496 11.08 -17.67 -33.32
C SER A 496 10.84 -18.98 -32.56
N PRO A 497 9.70 -19.67 -32.75
CA PRO A 497 9.43 -20.96 -32.11
C PRO A 497 10.49 -22.05 -32.37
N ASP A 498 11.14 -22.03 -33.53
CA ASP A 498 12.27 -22.93 -33.85
C ASP A 498 13.60 -22.54 -33.18
N GLY A 499 13.65 -21.40 -32.50
CA GLY A 499 14.82 -20.87 -31.79
C GLY A 499 15.92 -20.32 -32.70
N ARG A 500 15.75 -20.37 -34.03
CA ARG A 500 16.79 -19.96 -34.98
C ARG A 500 16.96 -18.45 -35.06
N TRP A 501 15.85 -17.74 -34.99
CA TRP A 501 15.78 -16.31 -35.24
C TRP A 501 15.40 -15.53 -34.00
N LEU A 502 15.96 -14.33 -33.88
CA LEU A 502 15.49 -13.31 -32.95
C LEU A 502 15.00 -12.11 -33.76
N ALA A 503 13.79 -11.64 -33.49
CA ALA A 503 13.28 -10.37 -33.97
C ALA A 503 13.45 -9.30 -32.88
N SER A 504 13.92 -8.12 -33.27
CA SER A 504 13.96 -6.93 -32.42
C SER A 504 13.31 -5.74 -33.10
N GLY A 505 12.37 -5.08 -32.42
CA GLY A 505 11.71 -3.87 -32.91
C GLY A 505 12.18 -2.65 -32.17
N SER A 506 12.19 -1.51 -32.85
CA SER A 506 12.71 -0.26 -32.30
C SER A 506 11.82 0.94 -32.62
N TRP A 507 12.00 1.99 -31.83
CA TRP A 507 11.42 3.31 -32.06
C TRP A 507 12.03 4.04 -33.26
N ASP A 508 13.02 3.45 -33.94
CA ASP A 508 13.55 3.88 -35.24
C ASP A 508 12.75 3.36 -36.45
N TYR A 509 11.64 2.65 -36.19
CA TYR A 509 10.68 2.13 -37.16
C TYR A 509 11.12 0.85 -37.87
N TYR A 510 12.31 0.33 -37.54
CA TYR A 510 12.86 -0.88 -38.15
C TYR A 510 12.73 -2.09 -37.24
N CYS A 511 12.43 -3.24 -37.85
CA CYS A 511 12.57 -4.53 -37.19
C CYS A 511 13.83 -5.20 -37.72
N CYS A 512 14.72 -5.65 -36.83
CA CYS A 512 15.91 -6.40 -37.20
C CYS A 512 15.69 -7.89 -36.90
N MET A 513 16.19 -8.73 -37.81
CA MET A 513 16.19 -10.18 -37.70
C MET A 513 17.63 -10.65 -37.50
N TRP A 514 17.86 -11.44 -36.47
CA TRP A 514 19.18 -11.90 -36.06
C TRP A 514 19.24 -13.42 -36.08
N ASP A 515 20.33 -13.97 -36.60
CA ASP A 515 20.63 -15.39 -36.42
C ASP A 515 21.20 -15.59 -35.01
N VAL A 516 20.51 -16.41 -34.20
CA VAL A 516 20.85 -16.62 -32.79
C VAL A 516 22.17 -17.37 -32.65
N ALA A 517 22.46 -18.32 -33.56
CA ALA A 517 23.63 -19.17 -33.47
C ALA A 517 24.92 -18.47 -33.89
N SER A 518 24.86 -17.63 -34.94
CA SER A 518 26.03 -16.86 -35.39
C SER A 518 26.18 -15.51 -34.68
N GLY A 519 25.10 -15.00 -34.08
CA GLY A 519 25.07 -13.67 -33.49
C GLY A 519 25.23 -12.54 -34.52
N THR A 520 24.67 -12.72 -35.71
CA THR A 520 24.79 -11.75 -36.80
C THR A 520 23.44 -11.26 -37.30
N LEU A 521 23.38 -10.00 -37.72
CA LEU A 521 22.23 -9.43 -38.39
C LEU A 521 21.95 -10.18 -39.70
N HIS A 522 20.78 -10.80 -39.79
CA HIS A 522 20.32 -11.47 -40.99
C HIS A 522 19.66 -10.48 -41.96
N ARG A 523 18.71 -9.68 -41.45
CA ARG A 523 17.91 -8.73 -42.24
C ARG A 523 17.46 -7.54 -41.41
N VAL A 524 17.24 -6.41 -42.09
CA VAL A 524 16.49 -5.26 -41.56
C VAL A 524 15.20 -5.14 -42.36
N LEU A 525 14.08 -5.33 -41.68
CA LEU A 525 12.74 -5.22 -42.25
C LEU A 525 12.34 -3.74 -42.26
N ARG A 526 12.18 -3.18 -43.46
CA ARG A 526 11.89 -1.77 -43.70
C ARG A 526 10.49 -1.60 -44.26
N GLY A 527 9.77 -0.61 -43.74
CA GLY A 527 8.49 -0.23 -44.32
C GLY A 527 7.55 0.51 -43.38
N HIS A 528 7.64 0.25 -42.06
CA HIS A 528 6.92 1.05 -41.08
C HIS A 528 7.41 2.50 -41.06
N THR A 529 6.51 3.42 -40.72
CA THR A 529 6.79 4.86 -40.70
C THR A 529 6.72 5.48 -39.31
N SER A 530 6.58 4.67 -38.27
CA SER A 530 6.56 5.06 -36.87
C SER A 530 7.04 3.91 -35.99
N ALA A 531 7.17 4.16 -34.68
CA ALA A 531 7.77 3.23 -33.72
C ALA A 531 7.06 1.87 -33.74
N LEU A 532 7.86 0.81 -33.61
CA LEU A 532 7.35 -0.54 -33.47
C LEU A 532 6.94 -0.80 -32.01
N SER A 533 5.78 -1.42 -31.83
CA SER A 533 5.18 -1.68 -30.51
C SER A 533 5.27 -3.14 -30.11
N ALA A 534 5.01 -4.08 -31.04
CA ALA A 534 5.03 -5.51 -30.79
C ALA A 534 5.39 -6.33 -32.04
N ALA A 535 5.75 -7.59 -31.83
CA ALA A 535 5.85 -8.58 -32.88
C ALA A 535 5.53 -9.99 -32.39
N ALA A 536 5.12 -10.84 -33.33
CA ALA A 536 4.89 -12.26 -33.10
C ALA A 536 5.31 -13.08 -34.32
N PHE A 537 5.99 -14.19 -34.08
CA PHE A 537 6.21 -15.21 -35.10
C PHE A 537 4.99 -16.13 -35.21
N ASP A 538 4.74 -16.66 -36.40
CA ASP A 538 3.77 -17.74 -36.57
C ASP A 538 4.32 -19.05 -35.94
N PRO A 539 3.47 -20.02 -35.61
CA PRO A 539 3.90 -21.31 -35.06
C PRO A 539 4.93 -22.05 -35.94
N GLY A 540 4.89 -21.83 -37.26
CA GLY A 540 5.81 -22.41 -38.23
C GLY A 540 7.18 -21.71 -38.32
N SER A 541 7.38 -20.56 -37.66
CA SER A 541 8.60 -19.73 -37.80
C SER A 541 8.87 -19.25 -39.24
N THR A 542 7.84 -19.20 -40.09
CA THR A 542 7.92 -18.81 -41.50
C THR A 542 7.54 -17.35 -41.74
N HIS A 543 6.67 -16.80 -40.89
CA HIS A 543 6.17 -15.44 -40.97
C HIS A 543 6.39 -14.70 -39.66
N LEU A 544 6.67 -13.41 -39.76
CA LEU A 544 6.70 -12.48 -38.64
C LEU A 544 5.61 -11.45 -38.83
N ALA A 545 4.81 -11.18 -37.81
CA ALA A 545 3.91 -10.04 -37.77
C ALA A 545 4.49 -8.93 -36.90
N THR A 546 4.43 -7.68 -37.35
CA THR A 546 4.86 -6.50 -36.60
C THR A 546 3.76 -5.46 -36.50
N ALA A 547 3.59 -4.88 -35.30
CA ALA A 547 2.66 -3.79 -35.01
C ALA A 547 3.41 -2.47 -34.84
N SER A 548 2.77 -1.36 -35.21
CA SER A 548 3.38 -0.03 -35.17
C SER A 548 2.41 1.09 -34.83
N TYR A 549 2.98 2.16 -34.31
CA TYR A 549 2.33 3.46 -34.13
C TYR A 549 2.07 4.19 -35.46
N ASP A 550 2.36 3.58 -36.61
CA ASP A 550 1.91 4.06 -37.93
C ASP A 550 0.52 3.56 -38.33
N PHE A 551 -0.17 2.92 -37.38
CA PHE A 551 -1.52 2.37 -37.50
C PHE A 551 -1.59 1.13 -38.40
N THR A 552 -0.44 0.52 -38.74
CA THR A 552 -0.40 -0.68 -39.57
C THR A 552 0.14 -1.89 -38.84
N VAL A 553 -0.31 -3.06 -39.29
CA VAL A 553 0.34 -4.35 -39.01
C VAL A 553 0.96 -4.85 -40.31
N ARG A 554 2.15 -5.42 -40.25
CA ARG A 554 2.82 -6.01 -41.42
C ARG A 554 3.15 -7.47 -41.17
N ILE A 555 2.89 -8.31 -42.17
CA ILE A 555 3.30 -9.71 -42.18
C ILE A 555 4.47 -9.84 -43.14
N TRP A 556 5.58 -10.40 -42.67
CA TRP A 556 6.84 -10.53 -43.39
C TRP A 556 7.16 -12.00 -43.62
N ASP A 557 7.74 -12.31 -44.77
CA ASP A 557 8.40 -13.60 -44.98
C ASP A 557 9.75 -13.58 -44.26
N VAL A 558 9.94 -14.49 -43.30
CA VAL A 558 11.15 -14.54 -42.47
C VAL A 558 12.42 -14.79 -43.29
N LYS A 559 12.32 -15.57 -44.36
CA LYS A 559 13.46 -15.98 -45.19
C LYS A 559 13.82 -14.93 -46.23
N ALA A 560 12.83 -14.32 -46.86
CA ALA A 560 13.03 -13.28 -47.87
C ALA A 560 13.36 -11.93 -47.21
N GLY A 561 12.67 -11.61 -46.11
CA GLY A 561 12.69 -10.30 -45.46
C GLY A 561 11.77 -9.28 -46.12
N GLU A 562 10.84 -9.73 -46.98
CA GLU A 562 9.92 -8.89 -47.73
C GLU A 562 8.54 -8.87 -47.07
N PRO A 563 7.82 -7.73 -47.09
CA PRO A 563 6.46 -7.66 -46.60
C PRO A 563 5.53 -8.45 -47.54
N ILE A 564 4.85 -9.46 -47.01
CA ILE A 564 3.80 -10.20 -47.69
C ILE A 564 2.52 -9.37 -47.69
N PHE A 565 2.15 -8.83 -46.52
CA PHE A 565 0.93 -8.04 -46.33
C PHE A 565 1.19 -6.77 -45.51
N VAL A 566 0.50 -5.70 -45.88
CA VAL A 566 0.42 -4.45 -45.11
C VAL A 566 -1.05 -4.19 -44.77
N LEU A 567 -1.36 -4.25 -43.49
CA LEU A 567 -2.72 -4.24 -42.94
C LEU A 567 -3.04 -2.84 -42.40
N TRP A 568 -3.84 -2.06 -43.13
CA TRP A 568 -4.04 -0.61 -42.92
C TRP A 568 -5.42 -0.22 -42.35
N ARG A 569 -6.17 -1.17 -41.77
CA ARG A 569 -7.55 -0.91 -41.31
C ARG A 569 -7.66 -0.30 -39.91
N HIS A 570 -6.58 -0.23 -39.14
CA HIS A 570 -6.60 0.51 -37.89
C HIS A 570 -6.53 2.01 -38.14
N THR A 571 -7.19 2.78 -37.29
CA THR A 571 -7.24 4.25 -37.36
C THR A 571 -6.38 4.94 -36.29
N ASN A 572 -5.73 4.16 -35.43
CA ASN A 572 -4.89 4.65 -34.35
C ASN A 572 -3.75 3.65 -34.03
N TRP A 573 -2.91 3.94 -33.03
CA TRP A 573 -1.72 3.15 -32.69
C TRP A 573 -2.05 1.69 -32.44
N VAL A 574 -1.37 0.80 -33.18
CA VAL A 574 -1.42 -0.64 -32.91
C VAL A 574 -0.40 -0.93 -31.81
N ARG A 575 -0.86 -1.52 -30.70
CA ARG A 575 -0.05 -1.78 -29.51
C ARG A 575 0.46 -3.21 -29.42
N ASP A 576 -0.34 -4.17 -29.89
CA ASP A 576 -0.05 -5.59 -29.75
C ASP A 576 -0.46 -6.38 -30.98
N VAL A 577 0.20 -7.51 -31.21
CA VAL A 577 -0.05 -8.42 -32.33
C VAL A 577 0.29 -9.87 -31.96
N GLY A 578 -0.54 -10.82 -32.39
CA GLY A 578 -0.31 -12.24 -32.11
C GLY A 578 -0.97 -13.16 -33.13
N PHE A 579 -0.32 -14.29 -33.43
CA PHE A 579 -0.91 -15.35 -34.25
C PHE A 579 -1.82 -16.25 -33.41
N SER A 580 -2.83 -16.86 -34.05
CA SER A 580 -3.56 -17.97 -33.44
C SER A 580 -2.66 -19.20 -33.27
N PRO A 581 -2.99 -20.14 -32.37
CA PRO A 581 -2.17 -21.33 -32.12
C PRO A 581 -1.92 -22.21 -33.35
N ASP A 582 -2.81 -22.17 -34.34
CA ASP A 582 -2.70 -22.86 -35.62
C ASP A 582 -2.06 -22.01 -36.73
N GLY A 583 -1.76 -20.74 -36.45
CA GLY A 583 -1.19 -19.77 -37.40
C GLY A 583 -2.13 -19.27 -38.49
N SER A 584 -3.40 -19.69 -38.50
CA SER A 584 -4.35 -19.33 -39.56
C SER A 584 -4.89 -17.90 -39.44
N LEU A 585 -4.92 -17.36 -38.22
CA LEU A 585 -5.41 -16.04 -37.90
C LEU A 585 -4.31 -15.16 -37.31
N LEU A 586 -4.46 -13.86 -37.51
CA LEU A 586 -3.69 -12.83 -36.83
C LEU A 586 -4.64 -11.96 -35.99
N LEU A 587 -4.22 -11.59 -34.81
CA LEU A 587 -4.88 -10.67 -33.89
C LEU A 587 -4.06 -9.40 -33.79
N SER A 588 -4.71 -8.24 -33.76
CA SER A 588 -4.07 -6.97 -33.44
C SER A 588 -4.91 -6.15 -32.47
N ALA A 589 -4.27 -5.62 -31.43
CA ALA A 589 -4.87 -4.69 -30.47
C ALA A 589 -4.36 -3.27 -30.73
N SER A 590 -5.26 -2.30 -30.67
CA SER A 590 -4.97 -0.92 -31.05
C SER A 590 -5.81 0.05 -30.21
N ASP A 591 -5.40 1.31 -30.20
CA ASP A 591 -6.10 2.43 -29.57
C ASP A 591 -7.51 2.66 -30.17
N ASP A 592 -7.84 2.02 -31.30
CA ASP A 592 -9.21 1.96 -31.82
C ASP A 592 -9.98 0.70 -31.35
N ARG A 593 -9.56 -0.48 -31.82
CA ARG A 593 -10.29 -1.75 -31.77
C ARG A 593 -9.33 -2.92 -31.81
N VAL A 594 -9.84 -4.08 -31.40
CA VAL A 594 -9.21 -5.37 -31.73
C VAL A 594 -9.66 -5.82 -33.11
N LYS A 595 -8.73 -6.27 -33.96
CA LYS A 595 -9.06 -6.85 -35.28
C LYS A 595 -8.49 -8.24 -35.42
N ILE A 596 -9.24 -9.09 -36.11
CA ILE A 596 -8.83 -10.44 -36.51
C ILE A 596 -8.70 -10.48 -38.03
N TRP A 597 -7.59 -11.02 -38.49
CA TRP A 597 -7.20 -11.11 -39.89
C TRP A 597 -6.95 -12.55 -40.28
N ASP A 598 -7.22 -12.87 -41.53
CA ASP A 598 -6.73 -14.11 -42.13
C ASP A 598 -5.23 -13.94 -42.42
N ALA A 599 -4.39 -14.76 -41.79
CA ALA A 599 -2.94 -14.64 -41.89
C ALA A 599 -2.40 -14.97 -43.30
N SER A 600 -3.13 -15.78 -44.06
CA SER A 600 -2.73 -16.26 -45.38
C SER A 600 -3.09 -15.29 -46.51
N THR A 601 -4.09 -14.44 -46.29
CA THR A 601 -4.60 -13.49 -47.29
C THR A 601 -4.42 -12.02 -46.89
N GLY A 602 -4.15 -11.74 -45.61
CA GLY A 602 -4.09 -10.38 -45.08
C GLY A 602 -5.44 -9.67 -45.05
N VAL A 603 -6.55 -10.39 -45.24
CA VAL A 603 -7.89 -9.80 -45.23
C VAL A 603 -8.41 -9.72 -43.80
N THR A 604 -8.99 -8.58 -43.43
CA THR A 604 -9.69 -8.45 -42.14
C THR A 604 -10.93 -9.34 -42.15
N ILE A 605 -10.99 -10.29 -41.21
CA ILE A 605 -12.16 -11.14 -41.00
C ILE A 605 -13.20 -10.35 -40.19
N MET A 606 -12.77 -9.74 -39.07
CA MET A 606 -13.68 -8.97 -38.23
C MET A 606 -12.98 -7.97 -37.30
N SER A 607 -13.79 -7.06 -36.76
CA SER A 607 -13.42 -6.04 -35.79
C SER A 607 -14.28 -6.26 -34.54
N LEU A 608 -13.66 -6.31 -33.35
CA LEU A 608 -14.36 -6.55 -32.09
C LEU A 608 -14.77 -5.20 -31.48
N GLU A 609 -16.06 -4.89 -31.60
CA GLU A 609 -16.61 -3.54 -31.41
C GLU A 609 -17.36 -3.40 -30.09
N GLU A 610 -16.66 -3.34 -28.93
CA GLU A 610 -17.34 -2.97 -27.66
C GLU A 610 -16.47 -2.21 -26.63
N HIS A 611 -15.15 -2.19 -26.77
CA HIS A 611 -14.32 -1.36 -25.90
C HIS A 611 -14.60 0.14 -26.14
N SER A 612 -14.67 0.93 -25.08
CA SER A 612 -14.87 2.39 -25.15
C SER A 612 -13.59 3.20 -25.00
N GLY A 613 -12.48 2.53 -24.68
CA GLY A 613 -11.14 3.08 -24.52
C GLY A 613 -10.11 2.34 -25.37
N TYR A 614 -8.84 2.75 -25.23
CA TYR A 614 -7.70 2.17 -25.94
C TYR A 614 -7.47 0.71 -25.53
N VAL A 615 -7.31 -0.18 -26.52
CA VAL A 615 -7.01 -1.58 -26.23
C VAL A 615 -5.49 -1.73 -26.08
N MET A 616 -5.06 -2.05 -24.86
CA MET A 616 -3.65 -2.10 -24.49
C MET A 616 -2.99 -3.42 -24.91
N ALA A 617 -3.68 -4.54 -24.73
CA ALA A 617 -3.20 -5.88 -25.07
C ALA A 617 -4.36 -6.80 -25.49
N ALA A 618 -4.08 -7.78 -26.34
CA ALA A 618 -5.04 -8.84 -26.65
C ALA A 618 -4.34 -10.13 -27.06
N CYS A 619 -4.85 -11.27 -26.63
CA CYS A 619 -4.27 -12.58 -26.94
C CYS A 619 -5.32 -13.64 -27.28
N PHE A 620 -4.95 -14.61 -28.12
CA PHE A 620 -5.74 -15.81 -28.33
C PHE A 620 -5.62 -16.75 -27.13
N SER A 621 -6.70 -17.48 -26.83
CA SER A 621 -6.62 -18.63 -25.93
C SER A 621 -5.82 -19.77 -26.58
N PRO A 622 -5.22 -20.69 -25.81
CA PRO A 622 -4.41 -21.79 -26.35
C PRO A 622 -5.18 -22.73 -27.30
N CYS A 623 -6.52 -22.78 -27.17
CA CYS A 623 -7.37 -23.54 -28.08
C CYS A 623 -7.83 -22.78 -29.33
N GLY A 624 -7.46 -21.50 -29.47
CA GLY A 624 -7.82 -20.61 -30.58
C GLY A 624 -9.28 -20.16 -30.60
N ARG A 625 -10.17 -20.73 -29.78
CA ARG A 625 -11.62 -20.47 -29.81
C ARG A 625 -12.06 -19.15 -29.17
N TYR A 626 -11.18 -18.54 -28.38
CA TYR A 626 -11.46 -17.30 -27.66
C TYR A 626 -10.31 -16.31 -27.82
N VAL A 627 -10.64 -15.03 -27.72
CA VAL A 627 -9.71 -13.90 -27.59
C VAL A 627 -10.00 -13.20 -26.28
N ALA A 628 -8.96 -12.79 -25.55
CA ALA A 628 -9.09 -11.87 -24.43
C ALA A 628 -8.48 -10.53 -24.79
N SER A 629 -9.07 -9.43 -24.32
CA SER A 629 -8.56 -8.06 -24.53
C SER A 629 -8.63 -7.23 -23.27
N ALA A 630 -7.57 -6.47 -23.01
CA ALA A 630 -7.43 -5.51 -21.90
C ALA A 630 -7.46 -4.08 -22.43
N SER A 631 -8.15 -3.17 -21.72
CA SER A 631 -8.43 -1.83 -22.22
C SER A 631 -8.34 -0.74 -21.15
N ALA A 632 -8.05 0.47 -21.60
CA ALA A 632 -8.13 1.71 -20.83
C ALA A 632 -9.55 2.08 -20.40
N ASP A 633 -10.59 1.39 -20.91
CA ASP A 633 -11.94 1.49 -20.36
C ASP A 633 -12.14 0.71 -19.05
N LYS A 634 -11.04 0.23 -18.44
CA LYS A 634 -11.01 -0.48 -17.16
C LYS A 634 -11.63 -1.88 -17.23
N THR A 635 -11.84 -2.41 -18.45
CA THR A 635 -12.45 -3.73 -18.65
C THR A 635 -11.50 -4.73 -19.30
N VAL A 636 -11.72 -5.99 -18.94
CA VAL A 636 -11.23 -7.14 -19.70
C VAL A 636 -12.41 -7.79 -20.39
N ARG A 637 -12.29 -8.08 -21.68
CA ARG A 637 -13.36 -8.74 -22.46
C ARG A 637 -12.88 -10.06 -23.02
N LEU A 638 -13.77 -11.05 -23.00
CA LEU A 638 -13.57 -12.36 -23.60
C LEU A 638 -14.51 -12.50 -24.80
N TRP A 639 -13.95 -12.82 -25.96
CA TRP A 639 -14.66 -12.89 -27.23
C TRP A 639 -14.58 -14.29 -27.81
N ARG A 640 -15.60 -14.70 -28.55
CA ARG A 640 -15.55 -15.93 -29.34
C ARG A 640 -14.91 -15.64 -30.70
N THR A 641 -13.86 -16.38 -31.05
CA THR A 641 -13.10 -16.16 -32.29
C THR A 641 -13.93 -16.38 -33.56
N SER A 642 -14.92 -17.30 -33.53
CA SER A 642 -15.68 -17.70 -34.72
C SER A 642 -16.68 -16.64 -35.21
N ASP A 643 -17.20 -15.81 -34.32
CA ASP A 643 -18.27 -14.84 -34.62
C ASP A 643 -18.05 -13.46 -34.00
N GLY A 644 -16.95 -13.27 -33.25
CA GLY A 644 -16.57 -12.02 -32.61
C GLY A 644 -17.53 -11.57 -31.51
N SER A 645 -18.44 -12.44 -31.06
CA SER A 645 -19.37 -12.11 -29.99
C SER A 645 -18.64 -11.99 -28.65
N CYS A 646 -18.98 -10.95 -27.88
CA CYS A 646 -18.50 -10.81 -26.51
C CYS A 646 -19.18 -11.87 -25.62
N VAL A 647 -18.38 -12.80 -25.10
CA VAL A 647 -18.83 -13.89 -24.21
C VAL A 647 -18.92 -13.40 -22.77
N ALA A 648 -17.98 -12.54 -22.35
CA ALA A 648 -17.96 -11.97 -21.00
C ALA A 648 -17.23 -10.63 -20.97
N THR A 649 -17.67 -9.75 -20.08
CA THR A 649 -17.02 -8.48 -19.74
C THR A 649 -16.75 -8.44 -18.25
N PHE A 650 -15.51 -8.13 -17.89
CA PHE A 650 -15.01 -8.05 -16.52
C PHE A 650 -14.69 -6.60 -16.19
N THR A 651 -15.20 -6.09 -15.07
CA THR A 651 -15.17 -4.67 -14.68
C THR A 651 -14.58 -4.45 -13.29
N GLU A 652 -13.74 -5.38 -12.82
CA GLU A 652 -13.20 -5.35 -11.46
C GLU A 652 -11.99 -4.43 -11.29
N HIS A 653 -11.31 -4.06 -12.37
CA HIS A 653 -10.23 -3.08 -12.31
C HIS A 653 -10.78 -1.67 -12.06
N GLY A 654 -10.17 -0.95 -11.12
CA GLY A 654 -10.51 0.44 -10.80
C GLY A 654 -9.91 1.45 -11.78
N GLU A 655 -8.90 1.06 -12.55
CA GLU A 655 -8.16 1.88 -13.54
C GLU A 655 -7.86 1.08 -14.81
N GLU A 656 -7.07 1.64 -15.75
CA GLU A 656 -6.77 1.03 -17.04
C GLU A 656 -6.15 -0.37 -16.91
N VAL A 657 -6.53 -1.29 -17.80
CA VAL A 657 -5.92 -2.64 -17.84
C VAL A 657 -4.82 -2.65 -18.89
N TYR A 658 -3.60 -3.00 -18.49
CA TYR A 658 -2.42 -2.91 -19.34
C TYR A 658 -2.09 -4.22 -20.05
N ASP A 659 -2.30 -5.35 -19.39
CA ASP A 659 -1.90 -6.66 -19.90
C ASP A 659 -2.92 -7.76 -19.58
N VAL A 660 -2.97 -8.78 -20.45
CA VAL A 660 -3.87 -9.93 -20.34
C VAL A 660 -3.23 -11.19 -20.90
N ALA A 661 -3.28 -12.28 -20.14
CA ALA A 661 -2.64 -13.54 -20.53
C ALA A 661 -3.50 -14.76 -20.20
N PHE A 662 -3.57 -15.71 -21.14
CA PHE A 662 -4.05 -17.05 -20.85
C PHE A 662 -2.91 -17.92 -20.33
N SER A 663 -3.22 -18.74 -19.34
CA SER A 663 -2.42 -19.91 -19.00
C SER A 663 -2.30 -20.89 -20.19
N PRO A 664 -1.16 -21.55 -20.40
CA PRO A 664 -0.96 -22.50 -21.51
C PRO A 664 -1.96 -23.68 -21.57
N ASP A 665 -2.43 -24.17 -20.43
CA ASP A 665 -3.50 -25.18 -20.33
C ASP A 665 -4.90 -24.64 -20.67
N GLY A 666 -5.04 -23.31 -20.80
CA GLY A 666 -6.28 -22.63 -21.13
C GLY A 666 -7.30 -22.63 -19.99
N HIS A 667 -6.90 -22.92 -18.75
CA HIS A 667 -7.82 -22.97 -17.61
C HIS A 667 -7.98 -21.63 -16.91
N THR A 668 -6.96 -20.78 -17.01
CA THR A 668 -6.85 -19.52 -16.30
C THR A 668 -6.62 -18.34 -17.25
N LEU A 669 -7.28 -17.21 -16.96
CA LEU A 669 -7.08 -15.91 -17.60
C LEU A 669 -6.61 -14.91 -16.53
N LEU A 670 -5.57 -14.14 -16.84
CA LEU A 670 -4.97 -13.14 -15.98
C LEU A 670 -5.08 -11.75 -16.57
N SER A 671 -5.19 -10.75 -15.70
CA SER A 671 -5.11 -9.35 -16.09
C SER A 671 -4.41 -8.50 -15.02
N GLY A 672 -3.60 -7.54 -15.47
CA GLY A 672 -2.92 -6.56 -14.63
C GLY A 672 -3.38 -5.13 -14.98
N GLY A 673 -3.65 -4.31 -13.95
CA GLY A 673 -4.19 -2.96 -14.13
C GLY A 673 -3.42 -1.85 -13.43
N GLY A 674 -3.80 -0.61 -13.76
CA GLY A 674 -3.27 0.63 -13.19
C GLY A 674 -3.61 0.84 -11.72
N ASP A 675 -4.61 0.11 -11.22
CA ASP A 675 -4.97 0.02 -9.80
C ASP A 675 -4.03 -0.90 -9.01
N GLY A 676 -3.03 -1.49 -9.69
CA GLY A 676 -2.10 -2.47 -9.15
C GLY A 676 -2.70 -3.85 -8.91
N ASN A 677 -4.00 -4.04 -9.13
CA ASN A 677 -4.61 -5.34 -8.93
C ASN A 677 -4.22 -6.30 -10.05
N VAL A 678 -4.04 -7.56 -9.68
CA VAL A 678 -3.90 -8.68 -10.61
C VAL A 678 -5.07 -9.62 -10.38
N PHE A 679 -5.90 -9.82 -11.40
CA PHE A 679 -7.05 -10.71 -11.31
C PHE A 679 -6.76 -12.04 -12.00
N LEU A 680 -7.11 -13.12 -11.31
CA LEU A 680 -7.04 -14.49 -11.81
C LEU A 680 -8.46 -15.02 -12.00
N ARG A 681 -8.76 -15.53 -13.19
CA ARG A 681 -10.08 -16.08 -13.54
C ARG A 681 -9.95 -17.49 -14.06
N ARG A 682 -10.76 -18.39 -13.51
CA ARG A 682 -10.92 -19.73 -14.07
C ARG A 682 -11.93 -19.69 -15.21
N LEU A 683 -11.53 -20.12 -16.40
CA LEU A 683 -12.42 -20.09 -17.57
C LEU A 683 -13.64 -21.00 -17.42
N ALA A 684 -13.54 -22.07 -16.61
CA ALA A 684 -14.68 -22.93 -16.30
C ALA A 684 -15.86 -22.19 -15.65
N ASP A 685 -15.59 -21.08 -14.94
CA ASP A 685 -16.62 -20.27 -14.27
C ASP A 685 -17.28 -19.27 -15.22
N VAL A 686 -16.61 -18.94 -16.33
CA VAL A 686 -17.02 -17.94 -17.31
C VAL A 686 -17.72 -18.61 -18.49
N VAL A 687 -17.06 -19.62 -19.05
CA VAL A 687 -17.53 -20.37 -20.21
C VAL A 687 -18.13 -21.66 -19.67
N ARG A 688 -19.46 -21.70 -19.54
CA ARG A 688 -20.14 -22.97 -19.22
C ARG A 688 -19.85 -23.94 -20.37
N ASN A 689 -19.18 -25.05 -20.05
CA ASN A 689 -19.01 -26.16 -20.98
C ASN A 689 -20.41 -26.64 -21.42
N GLY A 690 -20.87 -26.19 -22.59
CA GLY A 690 -21.93 -26.85 -23.31
C GLY A 690 -21.39 -28.21 -23.76
N HIS A 691 -22.06 -29.27 -23.32
CA HIS A 691 -21.82 -30.64 -23.77
C HIS A 691 -21.82 -30.79 -25.28
#